data_AF-A0A1Y0FXF4-F1
#
_entry.id   AF-A0A1Y0FXF4-F1
#
_cell.length_a   1.000
_cell.length_b   1.000
_cell.length_c   1.000
_cell.angle_alpha   90.00
_cell.angle_beta   90.00
_cell.angle_gamma   90.00
#
_symmetry.space_group_name_H-M   'P 1'
#
loop_
_entity.id
_entity.type
_entity.pdbx_description
1 polymer ?
#
loop_
_entity_poly.entity_id
_entity_poly.type
_entity_poly.pdbx_seq_one_letter_code
_entity_poly.pdbx_strand_id
1 'polypeptide(L)'
;MSNNEEHQMCLKRLGSRAFYLLILFACASVNAQTNLALNAPASGSTNVQPGNLATDGNASTRWESAYGVDPSWLTVDLGSQKSLASAQVVWEAANAENYLIQGSNNNADWTTLSIFTGGAFGNRTDNHTISGSYRWVRMHGTHRSVGNNWGYSIFEFRVFGAASSSSSSSTSGNCNLGCVTTLNGNTMRATVSAGNIVDIHYRVNGGSQQNFGMTLNNGVWTYDIGNLPAGATVSVSFTIITNGVGNTTAWNDYTLGSAPSSSSSSSSSTSSSSSSTSTPSGTNITGLGGAITAQYNNSPAGEGITNLIDNNVNTKFLTVASSSWVRYQAPASYIVTGYTLTSANDAPERDPLSWSLQGSNNGSSWTTIDSRSAQDFPNRFQTRAFTFNNSTGYTYYRFNFSNNSGTMTQLAEMKLYGTLGGGTTSSSSSSSSSVPLGNIVPLYNSSTQLEPTIRVQQGNQLITRIADRARDRHAKESHFQSYDHFLSFYWEHRTASIEIIETQFPDDTASIRMNVRTQWRLNDTEAENRWFYRGIGTVAEYCDNGTMVVVNDLNYYKERTHNCRTGQPIRKGDKLEFELSQFLDPSVPRGRAPYYGTTYLYIVGEGIVPWDILPGTFNTPTFGGGTKDSVKIPSQAWLGGGTTLPYDHSNEPDNHYIQMATNLGYNNGQPFVLGRRVHHTSFVDGTHDEHVENGVFDGMPGKAGPHYVNDRCTGCHVRNGRAAPANLGEPLDKWVFKVGDANGNPHPQLGRTLQPKSSGGAASEGVVSLQSWSNVGGLREPNYQFSGVQPATFSARIAPSLVGIGLLEAIPESAILAKEDPSDANGDGISGRANRVIDPVTGQTRLGRFGYKAGTSSVKHQVASALNNDMGVRTSVLPNPDCGSGQSDCGPSGSELSDTHLNNLVKYNSLLGVRPQRNINDAAVQRGKTQFTNIGCAGCHTASTYQTSANHPLAELRSQTIQPYTDLLLHDMGPGLADNLGEGQASGSEWRTAPLWGLGLSACVTGGVTNAGQGQQVCTPVHSYLHDGRARSIEEAILWHGGEGENAKNAYQALGSSQKQDVLRFLESL
;
A
#
# COMPACT_ATOMS: atom_id res chain seq x y z
N MET A 1 1.02 73.63 -15.65
CA MET A 1 -0.26 72.91 -15.77
C MET A 1 0.07 71.44 -15.97
N SER A 2 -0.70 70.58 -15.29
CA SER A 2 -0.45 69.19 -14.95
C SER A 2 -0.31 68.22 -16.12
N ASN A 3 0.44 67.13 -15.89
CA ASN A 3 0.37 65.88 -16.64
C ASN A 3 0.41 64.67 -15.69
N ASN A 4 -0.13 63.57 -16.23
CA ASN A 4 -0.82 62.46 -15.58
C ASN A 4 0.05 61.28 -15.11
N GLU A 5 -0.52 60.57 -14.13
CA GLU A 5 -0.52 59.11 -13.88
C GLU A 5 0.79 58.31 -13.73
N GLU A 6 1.06 57.85 -12.49
CA GLU A 6 1.26 56.42 -12.14
C GLU A 6 1.27 56.22 -10.60
N HIS A 7 0.62 55.14 -10.14
CA HIS A 7 0.96 54.21 -9.05
C HIS A 7 1.79 54.65 -7.81
N GLN A 8 1.32 54.32 -6.58
CA GLN A 8 2.00 53.45 -5.58
C GLN A 8 1.60 53.71 -4.09
N MET A 9 1.25 52.60 -3.41
CA MET A 9 1.67 52.15 -2.07
C MET A 9 1.29 52.84 -0.73
N CYS A 10 0.68 51.99 0.11
CA CYS A 10 1.14 51.58 1.47
C CYS A 10 0.81 52.48 2.67
N LEU A 11 -0.04 51.97 3.59
CA LEU A 11 0.38 51.69 4.98
C LEU A 11 -0.67 50.90 5.79
N LYS A 12 -0.11 50.04 6.63
CA LYS A 12 -0.72 49.02 7.49
C LYS A 12 -1.39 49.59 8.74
N ARG A 13 -2.26 48.73 9.33
CA ARG A 13 -2.50 48.49 10.77
C ARG A 13 -3.39 49.50 11.53
N LEU A 14 -4.59 49.08 11.92
CA LEU A 14 -4.94 48.48 13.24
C LEU A 14 -6.45 48.52 13.48
N GLY A 15 -6.99 47.46 14.08
CA GLY A 15 -8.12 47.58 15.00
C GLY A 15 -9.49 47.15 14.49
N SER A 16 -9.88 45.94 14.91
CA SER A 16 -11.12 45.69 15.68
C SER A 16 -11.98 44.56 15.13
N ARG A 17 -11.98 43.51 15.95
CA ARG A 17 -12.87 42.35 15.96
C ARG A 17 -14.34 42.77 16.14
N ALA A 18 -15.21 41.82 15.77
CA ALA A 18 -16.63 41.68 16.09
C ALA A 18 -17.58 42.13 14.98
N PHE A 19 -17.94 41.19 14.10
CA PHE A 19 -19.31 40.76 13.80
C PHE A 19 -19.22 39.57 12.82
N TYR A 20 -20.15 38.61 12.91
CA TYR A 20 -20.23 37.30 12.25
C TYR A 20 -19.63 36.10 12.99
N LEU A 21 -20.38 35.67 14.01
CA LEU A 21 -20.45 34.27 14.45
C LEU A 21 -21.94 33.87 14.49
N LEU A 22 -22.23 32.61 14.10
CA LEU A 22 -23.53 31.94 13.86
C LEU A 22 -24.15 32.30 12.49
N ILE A 23 -24.17 31.43 11.48
CA ILE A 23 -24.74 30.07 11.45
C ILE A 23 -23.81 29.10 10.69
N LEU A 24 -23.58 27.94 11.32
CA LEU A 24 -22.83 26.79 10.79
C LEU A 24 -23.65 25.98 9.78
N PHE A 25 -22.96 25.46 8.77
CA PHE A 25 -23.05 24.12 8.18
C PHE A 25 -24.44 23.47 8.02
N ALA A 26 -24.91 23.44 6.77
CA ALA A 26 -25.67 22.31 6.23
C ALA A 26 -24.96 21.83 4.96
N CYS A 27 -23.89 21.05 5.13
CA CYS A 27 -23.33 20.28 4.03
C CYS A 27 -24.19 19.01 3.92
N ALA A 28 -25.02 18.93 2.88
CA ALA A 28 -25.71 17.69 2.53
C ALA A 28 -24.65 16.64 2.18
N SER A 29 -24.54 15.61 3.02
CA SER A 29 -23.82 14.39 2.71
C SER A 29 -24.57 13.65 1.60
N VAL A 30 -24.13 13.82 0.35
CA VAL A 30 -24.55 12.92 -0.74
C VAL A 30 -23.75 11.63 -0.56
N ASN A 31 -24.38 10.58 -0.05
CA ASN A 31 -23.86 9.22 -0.15
C ASN A 31 -23.66 8.91 -1.64
N ALA A 32 -22.41 8.72 -2.08
CA ALA A 32 -22.14 8.22 -3.43
C ALA A 32 -22.63 6.77 -3.50
N GLN A 33 -23.81 6.54 -4.07
CA GLN A 33 -24.32 5.19 -4.31
C GLN A 33 -23.48 4.52 -5.41
N THR A 34 -23.13 3.24 -5.23
CA THR A 34 -22.35 2.46 -6.20
C THR A 34 -23.14 2.25 -7.50
N ASN A 35 -22.55 2.63 -8.65
CA ASN A 35 -23.11 2.33 -9.97
C ASN A 35 -22.90 0.85 -10.31
N LEU A 36 -23.94 0.04 -10.11
CA LEU A 36 -24.01 -1.38 -10.43
C LEU A 36 -23.88 -1.69 -11.93
N ALA A 37 -24.12 -0.72 -12.80
CA ALA A 37 -23.99 -0.91 -14.25
C ALA A 37 -22.57 -0.65 -14.76
N LEU A 38 -21.64 -0.11 -13.95
CA LEU A 38 -20.29 0.21 -14.39
C LEU A 38 -19.51 -1.05 -14.80
N ASN A 39 -19.01 -1.08 -16.03
CA ASN A 39 -18.38 -2.19 -16.75
C ASN A 39 -19.24 -3.46 -16.87
N ALA A 40 -20.53 -3.37 -16.57
CA ALA A 40 -21.44 -4.50 -16.71
C ALA A 40 -21.71 -4.78 -18.20
N PRO A 41 -21.83 -6.07 -18.61
CA PRO A 41 -22.17 -6.44 -19.98
C PRO A 41 -23.49 -5.80 -20.41
N ALA A 42 -23.48 -5.11 -21.55
CA ALA A 42 -24.66 -4.45 -22.09
C ALA A 42 -24.87 -4.82 -23.56
N SER A 43 -26.14 -4.96 -23.96
CA SER A 43 -26.55 -5.24 -25.34
C SER A 43 -27.70 -4.34 -25.76
N GLY A 44 -27.67 -3.88 -27.01
CA GLY A 44 -28.74 -3.11 -27.62
C GLY A 44 -29.60 -3.96 -28.56
N SER A 45 -30.85 -3.54 -28.79
CA SER A 45 -31.75 -4.12 -29.81
C SER A 45 -31.13 -4.06 -31.22
N THR A 46 -30.36 -3.01 -31.47
CA THR A 46 -29.51 -2.78 -32.64
C THR A 46 -28.25 -2.05 -32.16
N ASN A 47 -27.15 -2.13 -32.92
CA ASN A 47 -25.89 -1.50 -32.55
C ASN A 47 -25.24 -0.85 -33.77
N VAL A 48 -25.34 0.47 -33.88
CA VAL A 48 -24.44 1.29 -34.71
C VAL A 48 -23.12 1.49 -33.95
N GLN A 49 -23.23 1.70 -32.63
CA GLN A 49 -22.15 1.57 -31.65
C GLN A 49 -22.56 0.53 -30.60
N PRO A 50 -21.61 -0.26 -30.04
CA PRO A 50 -21.95 -1.38 -29.15
C PRO A 50 -22.44 -0.93 -27.77
N GLY A 51 -23.31 -1.73 -27.15
CA GLY A 51 -23.99 -1.40 -25.89
C GLY A 51 -23.09 -1.18 -24.68
N ASN A 52 -21.91 -1.82 -24.64
CA ASN A 52 -20.94 -1.69 -23.57
C ASN A 52 -20.32 -0.29 -23.45
N LEU A 53 -20.39 0.53 -24.51
CA LEU A 53 -19.94 1.92 -24.47
C LEU A 53 -20.88 2.83 -23.69
N ALA A 54 -22.06 2.35 -23.28
CA ALA A 54 -22.94 3.06 -22.37
C ALA A 54 -22.76 2.62 -20.90
N THR A 55 -21.80 1.75 -20.59
CA THR A 55 -21.54 1.28 -19.24
C THR A 55 -20.06 1.35 -18.86
N ASP A 56 -19.19 1.95 -19.67
CA ASP A 56 -17.72 1.93 -19.50
C ASP A 56 -17.20 3.05 -18.58
N GLY A 57 -18.08 3.95 -18.12
CA GLY A 57 -17.71 5.05 -17.24
C GLY A 57 -17.03 6.21 -17.96
N ASN A 58 -16.99 6.20 -19.30
CA ASN A 58 -16.36 7.21 -20.11
C ASN A 58 -17.40 8.10 -20.79
N ALA A 59 -17.47 9.37 -20.37
CA ALA A 59 -18.45 10.33 -20.90
C ALA A 59 -18.25 10.73 -22.38
N SER A 60 -17.22 10.19 -23.06
CA SER A 60 -16.92 10.47 -24.47
C SER A 60 -17.28 9.30 -25.42
N THR A 61 -17.61 8.12 -24.88
CA THR A 61 -18.06 6.94 -25.63
C THR A 61 -19.56 6.75 -25.43
N ARG A 62 -20.25 6.07 -26.38
CA ARG A 62 -21.71 5.94 -26.36
C ARG A 62 -22.21 4.71 -27.09
N TRP A 63 -23.34 4.18 -26.63
CA TRP A 63 -24.17 3.25 -27.41
C TRP A 63 -25.06 4.03 -28.39
N GLU A 64 -25.28 3.45 -29.58
CA GLU A 64 -26.18 4.00 -30.60
C GLU A 64 -27.06 2.91 -31.22
N SER A 65 -28.37 3.14 -31.23
CA SER A 65 -29.32 2.30 -31.98
C SER A 65 -29.31 2.62 -33.48
N ALA A 66 -29.87 1.71 -34.29
CA ALA A 66 -30.16 1.98 -35.69
C ALA A 66 -31.07 3.21 -35.85
N TYR A 67 -30.82 3.98 -36.89
CA TYR A 67 -31.57 5.21 -37.17
C TYR A 67 -32.98 4.90 -37.63
N GLY A 68 -33.97 5.68 -37.19
CA GLY A 68 -35.35 5.50 -37.64
C GLY A 68 -36.14 4.38 -36.95
N VAL A 69 -35.56 3.66 -35.99
CA VAL A 69 -36.16 2.43 -35.43
C VAL A 69 -36.73 2.66 -34.02
N ASP A 70 -38.05 2.57 -33.93
CA ASP A 70 -38.82 2.56 -32.68
C ASP A 70 -39.69 1.30 -32.58
N PRO A 71 -39.78 0.63 -31.42
CA PRO A 71 -38.99 0.85 -30.21
C PRO A 71 -37.55 0.29 -30.33
N SER A 72 -36.64 0.82 -29.53
CA SER A 72 -35.28 0.28 -29.36
C SER A 72 -34.91 0.21 -27.87
N TRP A 73 -34.02 -0.72 -27.50
CA TRP A 73 -33.66 -0.93 -26.10
C TRP A 73 -32.16 -1.14 -25.90
N LEU A 74 -31.69 -0.80 -24.68
CA LEU A 74 -30.37 -1.10 -24.16
C LEU A 74 -30.53 -1.83 -22.83
N THR A 75 -30.03 -3.07 -22.75
CA THR A 75 -30.12 -3.95 -21.57
C THR A 75 -28.75 -4.16 -20.96
N VAL A 76 -28.67 -4.08 -19.63
CA VAL A 76 -27.48 -4.33 -18.81
C VAL A 76 -27.71 -5.58 -17.95
N ASP A 77 -26.74 -6.52 -17.95
CA ASP A 77 -26.71 -7.66 -17.03
C ASP A 77 -25.84 -7.33 -15.80
N LEU A 78 -26.47 -7.20 -14.63
CA LEU A 78 -25.79 -6.93 -13.35
C LEU A 78 -25.08 -8.17 -12.76
N GLY A 79 -25.07 -9.29 -13.49
CA GLY A 79 -24.42 -10.56 -13.15
C GLY A 79 -25.16 -11.40 -12.11
N SER A 80 -25.92 -10.78 -11.20
CA SER A 80 -26.75 -11.43 -10.17
C SER A 80 -27.94 -10.54 -9.81
N GLN A 81 -28.93 -11.08 -9.10
CA GLN A 81 -30.07 -10.30 -8.63
C GLN A 81 -29.61 -9.24 -7.61
N LYS A 82 -29.85 -7.95 -7.89
CA LYS A 82 -29.47 -6.82 -7.04
C LYS A 82 -30.69 -6.00 -6.64
N SER A 83 -30.70 -5.52 -5.40
CA SER A 83 -31.69 -4.53 -4.94
C SER A 83 -31.36 -3.16 -5.53
N LEU A 84 -32.30 -2.56 -6.24
CA LEU A 84 -32.12 -1.30 -6.96
C LEU A 84 -32.70 -0.12 -6.16
N ALA A 85 -32.10 1.07 -6.31
CA ALA A 85 -32.58 2.32 -5.71
C ALA A 85 -32.81 3.44 -6.72
N SER A 86 -31.95 3.55 -7.74
CA SER A 86 -32.11 4.56 -8.77
C SER A 86 -31.45 4.14 -10.09
N ALA A 87 -31.83 4.79 -11.17
CA ALA A 87 -31.16 4.69 -12.47
C ALA A 87 -30.98 6.07 -13.06
N GLN A 88 -29.92 6.25 -13.85
CA GLN A 88 -29.63 7.50 -14.56
C GLN A 88 -29.32 7.18 -16.02
N VAL A 89 -29.98 7.87 -16.95
CA VAL A 89 -29.69 7.80 -18.39
C VAL A 89 -29.06 9.11 -18.82
N VAL A 90 -27.80 9.05 -19.26
CA VAL A 90 -27.05 10.20 -19.78
C VAL A 90 -27.14 10.15 -21.30
N TRP A 91 -28.05 10.94 -21.85
CA TRP A 91 -28.32 11.00 -23.27
C TRP A 91 -27.34 11.90 -24.02
N GLU A 92 -26.98 11.48 -25.23
CA GLU A 92 -26.50 12.36 -26.28
C GLU A 92 -27.70 13.05 -26.98
N ALA A 93 -27.45 13.92 -27.96
CA ALA A 93 -28.50 14.72 -28.57
C ALA A 93 -29.66 13.88 -29.14
N ALA A 94 -29.34 12.72 -29.73
CA ALA A 94 -30.32 11.76 -30.24
C ALA A 94 -30.95 10.94 -29.10
N ASN A 95 -32.00 11.48 -28.47
CA ASN A 95 -32.63 10.92 -27.27
C ASN A 95 -34.11 10.49 -27.45
N ALA A 96 -34.70 9.95 -26.39
CA ALA A 96 -36.11 9.55 -26.33
C ALA A 96 -37.06 10.69 -25.91
N GLU A 97 -38.25 10.76 -26.50
CA GLU A 97 -39.40 11.49 -25.93
C GLU A 97 -40.04 10.65 -24.82
N ASN A 98 -40.30 9.37 -25.13
CA ASN A 98 -41.02 8.45 -24.26
C ASN A 98 -40.23 7.14 -24.13
N TYR A 99 -39.94 6.72 -22.91
CA TYR A 99 -39.23 5.47 -22.64
C TYR A 99 -39.54 4.90 -21.26
N LEU A 100 -39.16 3.64 -21.07
CA LEU A 100 -39.35 2.88 -19.83
C LEU A 100 -37.98 2.47 -19.26
N ILE A 101 -37.87 2.44 -17.94
CA ILE A 101 -36.85 1.64 -17.25
C ILE A 101 -37.50 0.36 -16.76
N GLN A 102 -36.93 -0.79 -17.07
CA GLN A 102 -37.52 -2.09 -16.75
C GLN A 102 -36.50 -3.03 -16.10
N GLY A 103 -36.96 -3.89 -15.20
CA GLY A 103 -36.17 -4.92 -14.53
C GLY A 103 -36.63 -6.33 -14.89
N SER A 104 -35.69 -7.28 -14.92
CA SER A 104 -35.97 -8.71 -15.16
C SER A 104 -35.03 -9.61 -14.35
N ASN A 105 -35.49 -10.84 -14.07
CA ASN A 105 -34.71 -11.91 -13.43
C ASN A 105 -34.47 -13.10 -14.36
N ASN A 106 -34.83 -13.00 -15.64
CA ASN A 106 -34.55 -14.02 -16.65
C ASN A 106 -34.27 -13.46 -18.05
N ASN A 107 -34.17 -12.13 -18.19
CA ASN A 107 -33.97 -11.41 -19.45
C ASN A 107 -35.10 -11.59 -20.50
N ALA A 108 -36.24 -12.18 -20.11
CA ALA A 108 -37.38 -12.43 -21.00
C ALA A 108 -38.65 -11.75 -20.48
N ASP A 109 -38.94 -11.88 -19.19
CA ASP A 109 -40.09 -11.27 -18.53
C ASP A 109 -39.69 -9.94 -17.89
N TRP A 110 -40.30 -8.85 -18.32
CA TRP A 110 -39.90 -7.50 -17.94
C TRP A 110 -40.96 -6.80 -17.10
N THR A 111 -40.55 -6.30 -15.93
CA THR A 111 -41.37 -5.44 -15.06
C THR A 111 -40.99 -3.98 -15.28
N THR A 112 -41.95 -3.11 -15.53
CA THR A 112 -41.70 -1.67 -15.63
C THR A 112 -41.45 -1.07 -14.26
N LEU A 113 -40.29 -0.41 -14.10
CA LEU A 113 -39.85 0.22 -12.85
C LEU A 113 -40.03 1.74 -12.88
N SER A 114 -39.89 2.36 -14.04
CA SER A 114 -40.15 3.79 -14.25
C SER A 114 -40.67 4.05 -15.67
N ILE A 115 -41.48 5.10 -15.81
CA ILE A 115 -42.01 5.59 -17.09
C ILE A 115 -41.61 7.06 -17.23
N PHE A 116 -41.06 7.41 -18.38
CA PHE A 116 -40.72 8.79 -18.71
C PHE A 116 -41.41 9.20 -20.01
N THR A 117 -42.00 10.39 -20.03
CA THR A 117 -42.66 10.97 -21.22
C THR A 117 -42.33 12.45 -21.37
N GLY A 118 -42.41 12.96 -22.59
CA GLY A 118 -42.21 14.38 -22.88
C GLY A 118 -40.74 14.85 -22.89
N GLY A 119 -39.79 13.96 -23.18
CA GLY A 119 -38.38 14.30 -23.29
C GLY A 119 -38.06 15.26 -24.45
N ALA A 120 -37.39 16.38 -24.15
CA ALA A 120 -36.95 17.35 -25.15
C ALA A 120 -35.66 16.91 -25.87
N PHE A 121 -35.57 17.18 -27.17
CA PHE A 121 -34.37 16.89 -27.98
C PHE A 121 -33.12 17.65 -27.48
N GLY A 122 -31.94 17.02 -27.55
CA GLY A 122 -30.65 17.58 -27.10
C GLY A 122 -29.99 16.81 -25.94
N ASN A 123 -28.75 17.17 -25.60
CA ASN A 123 -28.00 16.49 -24.52
C ASN A 123 -28.72 16.67 -23.17
N ARG A 124 -29.02 15.58 -22.47
CA ARG A 124 -29.65 15.65 -21.14
C ARG A 124 -29.39 14.41 -20.29
N THR A 125 -29.58 14.55 -18.99
CA THR A 125 -29.47 13.46 -18.03
C THR A 125 -30.79 13.28 -17.30
N ASP A 126 -31.38 12.09 -17.41
CA ASP A 126 -32.66 11.76 -16.82
C ASP A 126 -32.42 10.83 -15.61
N ASN A 127 -32.95 11.21 -14.44
CA ASN A 127 -32.82 10.45 -13.19
C ASN A 127 -34.13 9.77 -12.82
N HIS A 128 -34.05 8.51 -12.39
CA HIS A 128 -35.19 7.65 -12.05
C HIS A 128 -35.01 7.06 -10.66
N THR A 129 -36.03 7.17 -9.82
CA THR A 129 -36.10 6.34 -8.60
C THR A 129 -36.74 5.02 -8.99
N ILE A 130 -36.04 3.91 -8.77
CA ILE A 130 -36.51 2.56 -9.10
C ILE A 130 -36.28 1.65 -7.91
N SER A 131 -37.09 0.60 -7.77
CA SER A 131 -37.01 -0.32 -6.64
C SER A 131 -37.29 -1.75 -7.04
N GLY A 132 -36.86 -2.70 -6.22
CA GLY A 132 -37.03 -4.12 -6.45
C GLY A 132 -35.70 -4.83 -6.71
N SER A 133 -35.74 -6.15 -6.75
CA SER A 133 -34.54 -6.99 -6.84
C SER A 133 -34.48 -7.67 -8.21
N TYR A 134 -33.56 -7.20 -9.07
CA TYR A 134 -33.47 -7.60 -10.48
C TYR A 134 -32.02 -7.85 -10.90
N ARG A 135 -31.81 -8.80 -11.81
CA ARG A 135 -30.48 -9.05 -12.42
C ARG A 135 -30.27 -8.26 -13.71
N TRP A 136 -31.29 -8.15 -14.55
CA TRP A 136 -31.22 -7.38 -15.78
C TRP A 136 -32.00 -6.09 -15.63
N VAL A 137 -31.43 -4.99 -16.12
CA VAL A 137 -32.09 -3.68 -16.17
C VAL A 137 -31.96 -3.12 -17.57
N ARG A 138 -33.04 -2.61 -18.14
CA ARG A 138 -33.01 -2.02 -19.49
C ARG A 138 -33.67 -0.67 -19.58
N MET A 139 -33.14 0.17 -20.47
CA MET A 139 -33.83 1.31 -21.05
C MET A 139 -34.58 0.83 -22.30
N HIS A 140 -35.89 1.09 -22.39
CA HIS A 140 -36.73 0.73 -23.54
C HIS A 140 -37.38 1.99 -24.13
N GLY A 141 -36.76 2.53 -25.18
CA GLY A 141 -37.20 3.71 -25.93
C GLY A 141 -38.39 3.38 -26.82
N THR A 142 -39.51 4.08 -26.61
CA THR A 142 -40.77 3.83 -27.33
C THR A 142 -41.11 4.91 -28.35
N HIS A 143 -40.61 6.13 -28.15
CA HIS A 143 -40.78 7.24 -29.08
C HIS A 143 -39.56 8.17 -28.97
N ARG A 144 -38.98 8.55 -30.10
CA ARG A 144 -37.87 9.53 -30.16
C ARG A 144 -38.38 10.96 -29.96
N SER A 145 -37.54 11.82 -29.39
CA SER A 145 -37.88 13.25 -29.17
C SER A 145 -38.18 13.97 -30.48
N VAL A 146 -39.15 14.90 -30.46
CA VAL A 146 -39.49 15.75 -31.61
C VAL A 146 -38.23 16.46 -32.14
N GLY A 147 -37.86 16.20 -33.39
CA GLY A 147 -36.65 16.72 -34.05
C GLY A 147 -35.46 15.74 -34.12
N ASN A 148 -35.53 14.58 -33.46
CA ASN A 148 -34.52 13.52 -33.58
C ASN A 148 -34.75 12.69 -34.86
N ASN A 149 -33.87 12.88 -35.86
CA ASN A 149 -33.90 12.14 -37.12
C ASN A 149 -33.00 10.88 -37.12
N TRP A 150 -32.39 10.53 -35.99
CA TRP A 150 -31.45 9.41 -35.83
C TRP A 150 -32.09 8.25 -35.04
N GLY A 151 -31.32 7.59 -34.18
CA GLY A 151 -31.75 6.56 -33.23
C GLY A 151 -31.75 7.09 -31.79
N TYR A 152 -31.50 6.19 -30.85
CA TYR A 152 -31.24 6.50 -29.44
C TYR A 152 -29.74 6.42 -29.18
N SER A 153 -29.21 7.39 -28.46
CA SER A 153 -27.77 7.58 -28.23
C SER A 153 -27.51 7.89 -26.76
N ILE A 154 -26.80 6.99 -26.08
CA ILE A 154 -26.57 7.05 -24.63
C ILE A 154 -25.07 7.04 -24.35
N PHE A 155 -24.57 8.11 -23.73
CA PHE A 155 -23.21 8.17 -23.21
C PHE A 155 -23.05 7.21 -22.03
N GLU A 156 -23.99 7.21 -21.09
CA GLU A 156 -23.91 6.37 -19.89
C GLU A 156 -25.30 5.95 -19.41
N PHE A 157 -25.50 4.67 -19.12
CA PHE A 157 -26.65 4.12 -18.42
C PHE A 157 -26.23 3.54 -17.08
N ARG A 158 -26.56 4.26 -16.01
CA ARG A 158 -26.13 3.97 -14.65
C ARG A 158 -27.28 3.40 -13.84
N VAL A 159 -27.01 2.38 -13.04
CA VAL A 159 -27.99 1.75 -12.16
C VAL A 159 -27.38 1.70 -10.76
N PHE A 160 -28.07 2.21 -9.75
CA PHE A 160 -27.55 2.31 -8.40
C PHE A 160 -28.29 1.36 -7.46
N GLY A 161 -27.53 0.69 -6.60
CA GLY A 161 -28.06 -0.25 -5.62
C GLY A 161 -28.72 0.44 -4.43
N ALA A 162 -29.73 -0.20 -3.86
CA ALA A 162 -30.21 0.17 -2.53
C ALA A 162 -29.18 -0.28 -1.49
N ALA A 163 -28.85 0.61 -0.54
CA ALA A 163 -27.96 0.26 0.56
C ALA A 163 -28.52 -0.96 1.30
N SER A 164 -27.75 -2.03 1.37
CA SER A 164 -28.01 -3.13 2.29
C SER A 164 -27.89 -2.59 3.71
N SER A 165 -29.00 -2.53 4.43
CA SER A 165 -28.96 -2.25 5.86
C SER A 165 -28.27 -3.42 6.56
N SER A 166 -27.00 -3.26 6.87
CA SER A 166 -26.28 -4.10 7.81
C SER A 166 -26.95 -3.97 9.18
N SER A 167 -27.52 -5.06 9.67
CA SER A 167 -28.06 -5.19 11.03
C SER A 167 -26.91 -5.15 12.03
N SER A 168 -26.67 -3.96 12.58
CA SER A 168 -25.76 -3.74 13.69
C SER A 168 -26.40 -4.22 15.00
N SER A 169 -25.73 -5.12 15.71
CA SER A 169 -25.93 -5.31 17.15
C SER A 169 -25.01 -4.35 17.90
N SER A 170 -25.43 -3.09 18.05
CA SER A 170 -24.80 -2.16 18.99
C SER A 170 -25.64 -2.04 20.27
N THR A 171 -25.00 -2.37 21.38
CA THR A 171 -25.42 -1.96 22.73
C THR A 171 -25.36 -0.43 22.84
N SER A 172 -26.48 0.17 23.22
CA SER A 172 -26.71 1.59 23.54
C SER A 172 -26.27 2.62 22.50
N GLY A 173 -27.25 3.17 21.76
CA GLY A 173 -27.06 4.41 21.02
C GLY A 173 -28.14 4.70 19.98
N ASN A 174 -29.35 5.02 20.44
CA ASN A 174 -30.47 5.66 19.70
C ASN A 174 -31.43 4.75 18.89
N CYS A 175 -32.54 4.33 19.50
CA CYS A 175 -33.61 3.52 18.87
C CYS A 175 -34.77 4.38 18.35
N ASN A 176 -34.49 5.45 17.61
CA ASN A 176 -35.52 6.42 17.20
C ASN A 176 -36.58 5.86 16.24
N LEU A 177 -36.23 4.83 15.46
CA LEU A 177 -37.16 4.11 14.58
C LEU A 177 -37.47 2.69 15.10
N GLY A 178 -37.15 2.45 16.37
CA GLY A 178 -37.37 1.18 17.06
C GLY A 178 -36.25 0.17 16.90
N CYS A 179 -35.99 -0.57 17.98
CA CYS A 179 -35.05 -1.67 18.05
C CYS A 179 -35.63 -2.78 18.93
N VAL A 180 -35.19 -4.04 18.73
CA VAL A 180 -35.65 -5.19 19.52
C VAL A 180 -34.45 -5.94 20.08
N THR A 181 -34.46 -6.20 21.39
CA THR A 181 -33.39 -6.88 22.13
C THR A 181 -33.93 -8.08 22.88
N THR A 182 -33.19 -9.18 22.97
CA THR A 182 -33.58 -10.33 23.80
C THR A 182 -33.40 -10.01 25.29
N LEU A 183 -34.45 -10.21 26.10
CA LEU A 183 -34.36 -10.07 27.56
C LEU A 183 -33.98 -11.37 28.25
N ASN A 184 -34.56 -12.48 27.79
CA ASN A 184 -34.34 -13.82 28.32
C ASN A 184 -34.80 -14.86 27.28
N GLY A 185 -34.71 -16.16 27.62
CA GLY A 185 -35.01 -17.27 26.71
C GLY A 185 -36.43 -17.43 26.19
N ASN A 186 -37.38 -16.56 26.55
CA ASN A 186 -38.75 -16.59 26.02
C ASN A 186 -39.36 -15.19 25.78
N THR A 187 -38.57 -14.12 25.93
CA THR A 187 -39.07 -12.74 25.87
C THR A 187 -38.08 -11.82 25.15
N MET A 188 -38.59 -11.04 24.19
CA MET A 188 -37.85 -9.96 23.52
C MET A 188 -38.47 -8.61 23.87
N ARG A 189 -37.65 -7.57 24.07
CA ARG A 189 -38.07 -6.20 24.33
C ARG A 189 -37.91 -5.33 23.09
N ALA A 190 -39.01 -4.77 22.63
CA ALA A 190 -39.02 -3.71 21.65
C ALA A 190 -38.88 -2.34 22.34
N THR A 191 -38.09 -1.44 21.77
CA THR A 191 -37.72 -0.15 22.36
C THR A 191 -37.72 0.94 21.30
N VAL A 192 -38.41 2.07 21.51
CA VAL A 192 -38.41 3.25 20.63
C VAL A 192 -38.10 4.53 21.42
N SER A 193 -37.10 5.30 21.01
CA SER A 193 -36.64 6.51 21.73
C SER A 193 -37.20 7.84 21.20
N ALA A 194 -38.16 7.79 20.26
CA ALA A 194 -38.83 8.96 19.69
C ALA A 194 -40.35 8.72 19.53
N GLY A 195 -41.10 9.81 19.37
CA GLY A 195 -42.56 9.78 19.20
C GLY A 195 -43.36 10.19 20.44
N ASN A 196 -44.54 10.77 20.21
CA ASN A 196 -45.51 11.13 21.25
C ASN A 196 -46.43 9.96 21.63
N ILE A 197 -46.70 9.06 20.68
CA ILE A 197 -47.41 7.80 20.88
C ILE A 197 -46.75 6.78 19.95
N VAL A 198 -46.52 5.56 20.43
CA VAL A 198 -45.91 4.50 19.63
C VAL A 198 -46.73 3.22 19.76
N ASP A 199 -47.13 2.66 18.63
CA ASP A 199 -47.71 1.33 18.53
C ASP A 199 -46.68 0.35 17.94
N ILE A 200 -46.70 -0.88 18.42
CA ILE A 200 -45.95 -2.01 17.87
C ILE A 200 -46.88 -2.96 17.13
N HIS A 201 -46.43 -3.39 15.95
CA HIS A 201 -47.02 -4.43 15.14
C HIS A 201 -46.04 -5.60 15.08
N TYR A 202 -46.43 -6.80 15.49
CA TYR A 202 -45.53 -7.96 15.41
C TYR A 202 -46.21 -9.25 14.96
N ARG A 203 -45.41 -10.16 14.42
CA ARG A 203 -45.80 -11.53 14.04
C ARG A 203 -44.77 -12.49 14.60
N VAL A 204 -45.21 -13.64 15.10
CA VAL A 204 -44.31 -14.69 15.58
C VAL A 204 -44.39 -15.86 14.60
N ASN A 205 -43.24 -16.28 14.08
CA ASN A 205 -43.07 -17.38 13.11
C ASN A 205 -44.02 -17.28 11.91
N GLY A 206 -44.20 -16.07 11.36
CA GLY A 206 -45.09 -15.82 10.22
C GLY A 206 -46.59 -15.89 10.53
N GLY A 207 -46.98 -15.96 11.82
CA GLY A 207 -48.37 -15.98 12.26
C GLY A 207 -49.11 -14.65 12.10
N SER A 208 -50.36 -14.59 12.59
CA SER A 208 -51.21 -13.40 12.50
C SER A 208 -50.62 -12.19 13.22
N GLN A 209 -50.68 -11.04 12.57
CA GLN A 209 -50.22 -9.77 13.11
C GLN A 209 -50.98 -9.38 14.39
N GLN A 210 -50.22 -9.01 15.41
CA GLN A 210 -50.70 -8.44 16.66
C GLN A 210 -50.33 -6.95 16.72
N ASN A 211 -51.21 -6.11 17.27
CA ASN A 211 -51.02 -4.65 17.34
C ASN A 211 -51.26 -4.17 18.78
N PHE A 212 -50.30 -3.46 19.36
CA PHE A 212 -50.39 -2.98 20.74
C PHE A 212 -49.76 -1.59 20.89
N GLY A 213 -50.29 -0.78 21.82
CA GLY A 213 -49.62 0.44 22.26
C GLY A 213 -48.42 0.13 23.14
N MET A 214 -47.29 0.80 22.90
CA MET A 214 -46.11 0.70 23.75
C MET A 214 -46.26 1.55 25.01
N THR A 215 -45.50 1.24 26.07
CA THR A 215 -45.53 2.01 27.33
C THR A 215 -44.30 2.90 27.44
N LEU A 216 -44.48 4.19 27.73
CA LEU A 216 -43.38 5.14 27.92
C LEU A 216 -42.78 5.05 29.33
N ASN A 217 -41.51 4.66 29.44
CA ASN A 217 -40.76 4.57 30.68
C ASN A 217 -39.43 5.32 30.56
N ASN A 218 -39.16 6.27 31.47
CA ASN A 218 -37.93 7.08 31.50
C ASN A 218 -37.56 7.72 30.14
N GLY A 219 -38.56 8.20 29.39
CA GLY A 219 -38.37 8.85 28.10
C GLY A 219 -38.19 7.90 26.90
N VAL A 220 -38.41 6.59 27.09
CA VAL A 220 -38.31 5.57 26.03
C VAL A 220 -39.54 4.67 26.02
N TRP A 221 -40.11 4.43 24.85
CA TRP A 221 -41.25 3.52 24.66
C TRP A 221 -40.77 2.08 24.65
N THR A 222 -41.39 1.22 25.45
CA THR A 222 -41.02 -0.20 25.56
C THR A 222 -42.25 -1.12 25.47
N TYR A 223 -42.06 -2.29 24.86
CA TYR A 223 -43.05 -3.38 24.84
C TYR A 223 -42.35 -4.74 24.85
N ASP A 224 -42.76 -5.63 25.74
CA ASP A 224 -42.17 -6.97 25.88
C ASP A 224 -43.04 -8.00 25.15
N ILE A 225 -42.44 -8.66 24.16
CA ILE A 225 -43.03 -9.76 23.41
C ILE A 225 -42.64 -11.05 24.13
N GLY A 226 -43.53 -11.52 25.01
CA GLY A 226 -43.32 -12.73 25.81
C GLY A 226 -43.91 -14.00 25.18
N ASN A 227 -43.72 -15.13 25.86
CA ASN A 227 -44.18 -16.46 25.45
C ASN A 227 -43.64 -16.95 24.10
N LEU A 228 -42.44 -16.51 23.74
CA LEU A 228 -41.78 -16.90 22.51
C LEU A 228 -41.08 -18.26 22.67
N PRO A 229 -41.29 -19.23 21.76
CA PRO A 229 -40.52 -20.47 21.77
C PRO A 229 -39.06 -20.22 21.38
N ALA A 230 -38.13 -21.06 21.86
CA ALA A 230 -36.72 -20.97 21.50
C ALA A 230 -36.53 -21.08 19.97
N GLY A 231 -35.76 -20.16 19.39
CA GLY A 231 -35.59 -20.06 17.94
C GLY A 231 -36.75 -19.38 17.21
N ALA A 232 -37.73 -18.78 17.90
CA ALA A 232 -38.81 -18.04 17.26
C ALA A 232 -38.30 -16.83 16.49
N THR A 233 -38.77 -16.66 15.26
CA THR A 233 -38.60 -15.45 14.47
C THR A 233 -39.77 -14.51 14.74
N VAL A 234 -39.48 -13.31 15.20
CA VAL A 234 -40.44 -12.25 15.48
C VAL A 234 -40.23 -11.13 14.47
N SER A 235 -41.18 -10.97 13.56
CA SER A 235 -41.22 -9.83 12.64
C SER A 235 -41.85 -8.65 13.37
N VAL A 236 -41.23 -7.47 13.36
CA VAL A 236 -41.70 -6.28 14.09
C VAL A 236 -41.71 -5.05 13.17
N SER A 237 -42.74 -4.23 13.30
CA SER A 237 -42.90 -2.90 12.71
C SER A 237 -43.49 -1.95 13.77
N PHE A 238 -43.14 -0.66 13.72
CA PHE A 238 -43.62 0.34 14.65
C PHE A 238 -44.42 1.42 13.93
N THR A 239 -45.52 1.88 14.52
CA THR A 239 -46.16 3.14 14.12
C THR A 239 -45.82 4.20 15.14
N ILE A 240 -44.99 5.17 14.73
CA ILE A 240 -44.48 6.24 15.58
C ILE A 240 -45.23 7.52 15.23
N ILE A 241 -46.06 8.00 16.15
CA ILE A 241 -46.85 9.22 15.98
C ILE A 241 -46.10 10.38 16.62
N THR A 242 -45.70 11.36 15.81
CA THR A 242 -45.06 12.59 16.27
C THR A 242 -45.88 13.79 15.79
N ASN A 243 -46.29 14.66 16.71
CA ASN A 243 -47.12 15.84 16.41
C ASN A 243 -48.37 15.54 15.58
N GLY A 244 -49.00 14.38 15.81
CA GLY A 244 -50.23 13.94 15.12
C GLY A 244 -50.02 13.25 13.77
N VAL A 245 -48.78 13.09 13.30
CA VAL A 245 -48.46 12.36 12.07
C VAL A 245 -47.84 11.01 12.42
N GLY A 246 -48.49 9.91 12.00
CA GLY A 246 -48.02 8.54 12.21
C GLY A 246 -47.14 8.06 11.06
N ASN A 247 -45.92 7.63 11.38
CA ASN A 247 -45.01 6.98 10.44
C ASN A 247 -44.83 5.51 10.83
N THR A 248 -45.20 4.60 9.92
CA THR A 248 -45.04 3.15 10.12
C THR A 248 -43.72 2.67 9.52
N THR A 249 -42.93 1.95 10.30
CA THR A 249 -41.64 1.41 9.84
C THR A 249 -41.83 0.15 9.00
N ALA A 250 -40.83 -0.16 8.17
CA ALA A 250 -40.79 -1.47 7.52
C ALA A 250 -40.72 -2.61 8.56
N TRP A 251 -41.14 -3.80 8.15
CA TRP A 251 -41.05 -5.02 8.95
C TRP A 251 -39.60 -5.51 9.02
N ASN A 252 -39.14 -5.83 10.22
CA ASN A 252 -37.81 -6.40 10.48
C ASN A 252 -37.93 -7.69 11.29
N ASP A 253 -37.16 -8.71 10.94
CA ASP A 253 -37.18 -10.01 11.60
C ASP A 253 -36.09 -10.14 12.67
N TYR A 254 -36.47 -10.68 13.83
CA TYR A 254 -35.58 -10.92 14.95
C TYR A 254 -35.75 -12.36 15.46
N THR A 255 -34.66 -13.10 15.63
CA THR A 255 -34.73 -14.48 16.14
C THR A 255 -34.34 -14.55 17.61
N LEU A 256 -35.19 -15.17 18.44
CA LEU A 256 -34.92 -15.41 19.85
C LEU A 256 -33.86 -16.52 20.00
N GLY A 257 -32.64 -16.15 20.39
CA GLY A 257 -31.57 -17.11 20.71
C GLY A 257 -31.97 -18.04 21.86
N SER A 258 -31.72 -19.34 21.70
CA SER A 258 -32.03 -20.37 22.71
C SER A 258 -31.30 -20.06 24.03
N ALA A 259 -32.03 -19.79 25.12
CA ALA A 259 -31.44 -19.70 26.45
C ALA A 259 -31.61 -21.01 27.24
N PRO A 260 -30.69 -21.34 28.17
CA PRO A 260 -30.85 -22.44 29.11
C PRO A 260 -31.92 -22.12 30.15
N SER A 261 -32.72 -23.12 30.51
CA SER A 261 -33.80 -23.06 31.51
C SER A 261 -33.27 -23.04 32.95
N SER A 262 -33.99 -22.35 33.84
CA SER A 262 -33.71 -22.19 35.28
C SER A 262 -34.93 -22.54 36.15
N SER A 263 -34.74 -22.92 37.43
CA SER A 263 -35.66 -22.69 38.58
C SER A 263 -35.09 -23.32 39.89
N SER A 264 -34.66 -22.51 40.87
CA SER A 264 -35.33 -22.06 42.13
C SER A 264 -35.21 -23.06 43.31
N SER A 265 -34.73 -22.75 44.54
CA SER A 265 -35.20 -21.69 45.46
C SER A 265 -34.38 -21.63 46.80
N SER A 266 -34.27 -20.39 47.34
CA SER A 266 -34.16 -19.89 48.74
C SER A 266 -33.20 -20.50 49.81
N SER A 267 -32.30 -19.67 50.38
CA SER A 267 -32.44 -19.08 51.75
C SER A 267 -31.22 -18.26 52.22
N SER A 268 -31.49 -17.03 52.71
CA SER A 268 -30.79 -16.12 53.64
C SER A 268 -29.41 -16.46 54.26
N SER A 269 -28.46 -15.51 54.22
CA SER A 269 -28.07 -14.62 55.36
C SER A 269 -26.64 -14.03 55.28
N THR A 270 -26.56 -12.70 55.53
CA THR A 270 -25.48 -11.88 56.16
C THR A 270 -23.99 -11.94 55.75
N SER A 271 -23.56 -10.85 55.09
CA SER A 271 -22.40 -9.97 55.37
C SER A 271 -21.02 -10.53 55.79
N SER A 272 -19.99 -10.25 54.97
CA SER A 272 -18.73 -9.61 55.42
C SER A 272 -17.78 -9.24 54.27
N SER A 273 -17.50 -7.94 54.16
CA SER A 273 -16.22 -7.28 53.79
C SER A 273 -15.28 -7.89 52.74
N SER A 274 -15.31 -7.26 51.55
CA SER A 274 -14.20 -6.82 50.70
C SER A 274 -12.75 -7.26 51.01
N SER A 275 -12.12 -7.89 50.02
CA SER A 275 -10.69 -7.78 49.73
C SER A 275 -10.48 -7.69 48.22
N SER A 276 -9.90 -6.57 47.78
CA SER A 276 -9.56 -6.24 46.39
C SER A 276 -8.50 -7.19 45.81
N THR A 277 -8.83 -7.91 44.74
CA THR A 277 -7.85 -8.69 43.97
C THR A 277 -7.24 -7.81 42.88
N SER A 278 -6.01 -7.36 43.09
CA SER A 278 -5.19 -6.68 42.08
C SER A 278 -4.77 -7.67 40.99
N THR A 279 -4.99 -7.32 39.72
CA THR A 279 -4.50 -8.09 38.57
C THR A 279 -2.96 -8.18 38.61
N PRO A 280 -2.35 -9.35 38.36
CA PRO A 280 -0.89 -9.47 38.30
C PRO A 280 -0.28 -8.55 37.23
N SER A 281 0.83 -7.89 37.55
CA SER A 281 1.56 -7.02 36.61
C SER A 281 2.30 -7.82 35.54
N GLY A 282 2.41 -7.27 34.32
CA GLY A 282 3.10 -7.91 33.19
C GLY A 282 2.13 -8.37 32.10
N THR A 283 2.67 -8.90 31.01
CA THR A 283 1.88 -9.37 29.87
C THR A 283 1.34 -10.77 30.15
N ASN A 284 0.08 -11.06 29.79
CA ASN A 284 -0.46 -12.42 29.86
C ASN A 284 0.21 -13.31 28.79
N ILE A 285 1.22 -14.08 29.19
CA ILE A 285 2.05 -14.86 28.27
C ILE A 285 1.34 -16.10 27.73
N THR A 286 0.26 -16.59 28.35
CA THR A 286 -0.53 -17.71 27.79
C THR A 286 -1.42 -17.27 26.63
N GLY A 287 -1.64 -15.95 26.46
CA GLY A 287 -2.34 -15.37 25.32
C GLY A 287 -1.43 -14.98 24.14
N LEU A 288 -0.10 -15.15 24.26
CA LEU A 288 0.88 -14.81 23.21
C LEU A 288 1.22 -15.97 22.27
N GLY A 289 0.46 -17.08 22.35
CA GLY A 289 0.78 -18.35 21.70
C GLY A 289 1.81 -19.18 22.48
N GLY A 290 1.82 -20.50 22.29
CA GLY A 290 2.64 -21.46 23.03
C GLY A 290 2.02 -22.86 23.02
N ALA A 291 2.75 -23.87 23.51
CA ALA A 291 2.25 -25.25 23.54
C ALA A 291 1.88 -25.66 24.97
N ILE A 292 0.66 -26.16 25.17
CA ILE A 292 0.22 -26.68 26.47
C ILE A 292 0.06 -28.20 26.42
N THR A 293 0.56 -28.88 27.43
CA THR A 293 0.52 -30.35 27.58
C THR A 293 0.13 -30.72 29.00
N ALA A 294 -0.65 -31.79 29.17
CA ALA A 294 -0.97 -32.35 30.48
C ALA A 294 -0.22 -33.67 30.70
N GLN A 295 -0.07 -34.05 31.96
CA GLN A 295 0.49 -35.35 32.36
C GLN A 295 -0.29 -36.53 31.77
N TYR A 296 -1.61 -36.39 31.68
CA TYR A 296 -2.50 -37.43 31.22
C TYR A 296 -3.31 -36.94 30.02
N ASN A 297 -3.43 -37.78 29.00
CA ASN A 297 -4.33 -37.57 27.87
C ASN A 297 -5.61 -38.38 28.07
N ASN A 298 -6.28 -38.16 29.21
CA ASN A 298 -7.46 -38.91 29.65
C ASN A 298 -8.68 -38.00 29.85
N SER A 299 -8.65 -36.80 29.27
CA SER A 299 -9.77 -35.85 29.32
C SER A 299 -10.95 -36.37 28.49
N PRO A 300 -12.19 -36.17 28.96
CA PRO A 300 -13.38 -36.38 28.13
C PRO A 300 -13.36 -35.51 26.87
N ALA A 301 -14.10 -35.94 25.84
CA ALA A 301 -14.23 -35.16 24.61
C ALA A 301 -14.78 -33.76 24.91
N GLY A 302 -14.09 -32.73 24.43
CA GLY A 302 -14.45 -31.32 24.68
C GLY A 302 -13.88 -30.73 25.97
N GLU A 303 -13.20 -31.51 26.82
CA GLU A 303 -12.60 -31.05 28.08
C GLU A 303 -11.06 -31.15 28.07
N GLY A 304 -10.47 -30.97 26.89
CA GLY A 304 -9.03 -31.13 26.65
C GLY A 304 -8.18 -30.00 27.22
N ILE A 305 -6.87 -30.22 27.24
CA ILE A 305 -5.91 -29.31 27.89
C ILE A 305 -5.84 -27.91 27.27
N THR A 306 -6.18 -27.77 25.99
CA THR A 306 -6.22 -26.47 25.30
C THR A 306 -7.22 -25.50 25.91
N ASN A 307 -8.27 -26.02 26.56
CA ASN A 307 -9.28 -25.21 27.22
C ASN A 307 -8.71 -24.38 28.38
N LEU A 308 -7.54 -24.71 28.92
CA LEU A 308 -6.93 -23.89 29.99
C LEU A 308 -6.35 -22.56 29.51
N ILE A 309 -6.20 -22.35 28.21
CA ILE A 309 -5.57 -21.15 27.65
C ILE A 309 -6.36 -20.59 26.47
N ASP A 310 -7.62 -20.99 26.31
CA ASP A 310 -8.49 -20.55 25.20
C ASP A 310 -9.22 -19.22 25.49
N ASN A 311 -8.97 -18.63 26.67
CA ASN A 311 -9.59 -17.40 27.15
C ASN A 311 -11.12 -17.50 27.27
N ASN A 312 -11.66 -18.71 27.47
CA ASN A 312 -13.06 -18.97 27.67
C ASN A 312 -13.32 -19.69 29.00
N VAL A 313 -13.71 -18.94 30.03
CA VAL A 313 -14.03 -19.51 31.35
C VAL A 313 -15.16 -20.56 31.35
N ASN A 314 -15.93 -20.69 30.26
CA ASN A 314 -17.01 -21.67 30.14
C ASN A 314 -16.56 -23.04 29.62
N THR A 315 -15.36 -23.13 29.04
CA THR A 315 -14.72 -24.41 28.72
C THR A 315 -13.87 -24.84 29.91
N LYS A 316 -13.51 -26.12 29.99
CA LYS A 316 -12.66 -26.62 31.09
C LYS A 316 -11.72 -27.70 30.63
N PHE A 317 -10.60 -27.81 31.33
CA PHE A 317 -9.80 -29.02 31.35
C PHE A 317 -10.24 -29.89 32.53
N LEU A 318 -10.42 -31.18 32.26
CA LEU A 318 -10.62 -32.21 33.28
C LEU A 318 -9.63 -33.35 33.04
N THR A 319 -9.06 -33.88 34.11
CA THR A 319 -8.32 -35.14 34.09
C THR A 319 -8.88 -36.08 35.15
N VAL A 320 -9.01 -37.37 34.81
CA VAL A 320 -9.46 -38.42 35.74
C VAL A 320 -8.33 -38.88 36.68
N ALA A 321 -7.63 -37.91 37.28
CA ALA A 321 -6.59 -38.10 38.27
C ALA A 321 -6.69 -37.03 39.38
N SER A 322 -6.38 -37.43 40.61
CA SER A 322 -6.46 -36.57 41.81
C SER A 322 -5.33 -35.56 41.92
N SER A 323 -4.27 -35.78 41.13
CA SER A 323 -3.16 -34.86 40.92
C SER A 323 -2.69 -34.97 39.48
N SER A 324 -2.30 -33.86 38.87
CA SER A 324 -1.77 -33.84 37.51
C SER A 324 -0.88 -32.63 37.31
N TRP A 325 0.19 -32.80 36.53
CA TRP A 325 0.93 -31.66 36.03
C TRP A 325 0.37 -31.14 34.70
N VAL A 326 0.37 -29.82 34.58
CA VAL A 326 0.11 -29.10 33.32
C VAL A 326 1.34 -28.27 33.01
N ARG A 327 1.84 -28.39 31.78
CA ARG A 327 3.03 -27.71 31.30
C ARG A 327 2.68 -26.79 30.13
N TYR A 328 3.04 -25.53 30.27
CA TYR A 328 3.00 -24.50 29.24
C TYR A 328 4.42 -24.22 28.74
N GLN A 329 4.66 -24.36 27.44
CA GLN A 329 5.86 -23.90 26.77
C GLN A 329 5.58 -22.53 26.17
N ALA A 330 6.20 -21.50 26.75
CA ALA A 330 6.13 -20.14 26.25
C ALA A 330 6.97 -19.99 24.96
N PRO A 331 6.62 -19.02 24.09
CA PRO A 331 7.29 -18.82 22.81
C PRO A 331 8.69 -18.20 22.96
N ALA A 332 9.00 -17.67 24.15
CA ALA A 332 10.28 -17.13 24.55
C ALA A 332 10.48 -17.37 26.06
N SER A 333 11.65 -17.00 26.60
CA SER A 333 11.88 -16.98 28.04
C SER A 333 11.25 -15.74 28.67
N TYR A 334 10.37 -15.94 29.64
CA TYR A 334 9.72 -14.85 30.39
C TYR A 334 10.10 -14.90 31.85
N ILE A 335 10.15 -13.76 32.54
CA ILE A 335 10.17 -13.68 34.01
C ILE A 335 8.71 -13.57 34.46
N VAL A 336 8.08 -14.69 34.80
CA VAL A 336 6.70 -14.72 35.32
C VAL A 336 6.70 -14.35 36.80
N THR A 337 5.89 -13.37 37.18
CA THR A 337 5.73 -12.86 38.56
C THR A 337 4.31 -13.00 39.10
N GLY A 338 3.38 -13.50 38.29
CA GLY A 338 2.06 -13.86 38.76
C GLY A 338 1.27 -14.71 37.79
N TYR A 339 0.13 -15.21 38.24
CA TYR A 339 -0.80 -16.00 37.44
C TYR A 339 -2.22 -15.85 37.94
N THR A 340 -3.18 -16.23 37.10
CA THR A 340 -4.58 -16.41 37.51
C THR A 340 -5.04 -17.83 37.20
N LEU A 341 -5.86 -18.40 38.06
CA LEU A 341 -6.55 -19.68 37.86
C LEU A 341 -8.05 -19.46 37.99
N THR A 342 -8.85 -20.10 37.14
CA THR A 342 -10.32 -20.01 37.17
C THR A 342 -10.93 -21.38 37.44
N SER A 343 -11.77 -21.50 38.48
CA SER A 343 -12.51 -22.74 38.78
C SER A 343 -13.46 -23.13 37.65
N ALA A 344 -13.72 -24.42 37.45
CA ALA A 344 -14.65 -24.90 36.43
C ALA A 344 -16.15 -24.69 36.79
N ASN A 345 -17.05 -25.47 36.18
CA ASN A 345 -18.50 -25.25 36.22
C ASN A 345 -19.30 -26.16 37.19
N ASP A 346 -18.93 -27.43 37.38
CA ASP A 346 -19.77 -28.45 38.05
C ASP A 346 -19.36 -28.97 39.48
N ALA A 347 -18.09 -29.27 39.76
CA ALA A 347 -17.65 -29.93 41.01
C ALA A 347 -16.50 -29.22 41.77
N PRO A 348 -16.77 -28.46 42.85
CA PRO A 348 -15.76 -27.72 43.63
C PRO A 348 -14.63 -28.59 44.21
N GLU A 349 -14.91 -29.83 44.61
CA GLU A 349 -13.93 -30.76 45.17
C GLU A 349 -12.85 -31.21 44.16
N ARG A 350 -13.08 -30.94 42.87
CA ARG A 350 -12.14 -31.21 41.77
C ARG A 350 -11.25 -30.01 41.43
N ASP A 351 -11.59 -28.83 41.91
CA ASP A 351 -10.74 -27.65 41.70
C ASP A 351 -9.41 -27.83 42.47
N PRO A 352 -8.29 -27.23 42.01
CA PRO A 352 -7.02 -27.44 42.68
C PRO A 352 -7.01 -26.84 44.10
N LEU A 353 -6.64 -27.66 45.08
CA LEU A 353 -6.49 -27.24 46.49
C LEU A 353 -5.05 -26.76 46.77
N SER A 354 -4.07 -27.43 46.17
CA SER A 354 -2.64 -27.13 46.33
C SER A 354 -1.90 -27.32 45.02
N TRP A 355 -0.90 -26.46 44.76
CA TRP A 355 -0.04 -26.59 43.60
C TRP A 355 1.33 -25.97 43.79
N SER A 356 2.29 -26.47 43.00
CA SER A 356 3.57 -25.80 42.79
C SER A 356 3.67 -25.33 41.34
N LEU A 357 4.06 -24.07 41.11
CA LEU A 357 4.48 -23.57 39.81
C LEU A 357 6.00 -23.71 39.70
N GLN A 358 6.47 -24.31 38.61
CA GLN A 358 7.88 -24.55 38.34
C GLN A 358 8.31 -23.96 37.00
N GLY A 359 9.49 -23.35 36.95
CA GLY A 359 10.14 -22.88 35.73
C GLY A 359 11.24 -23.83 35.24
N SER A 360 11.40 -23.96 33.92
CA SER A 360 12.51 -24.69 33.28
C SER A 360 12.90 -24.03 31.96
N ASN A 361 14.17 -24.13 31.57
CA ASN A 361 14.68 -23.70 30.26
C ASN A 361 15.03 -24.87 29.32
N ASN A 362 15.00 -26.11 29.81
CA ASN A 362 15.34 -27.31 29.04
C ASN A 362 14.23 -28.38 29.05
N GLY A 363 13.11 -28.13 29.75
CA GLY A 363 11.97 -29.03 29.85
C GLY A 363 12.18 -30.28 30.72
N SER A 364 13.39 -30.49 31.27
CA SER A 364 13.75 -31.67 32.08
C SER A 364 14.18 -31.32 33.50
N SER A 365 14.85 -30.18 33.70
CA SER A 365 15.29 -29.65 35.00
C SER A 365 14.35 -28.54 35.45
N TRP A 366 13.71 -28.69 36.60
CA TRP A 366 12.62 -27.80 37.05
C TRP A 366 12.96 -27.12 38.37
N THR A 367 12.77 -25.81 38.44
CA THR A 367 12.91 -24.99 39.65
C THR A 367 11.54 -24.55 40.11
N THR A 368 11.15 -24.82 41.36
CA THR A 368 9.88 -24.32 41.90
C THR A 368 9.99 -22.82 42.16
N ILE A 369 9.09 -22.04 41.54
CA ILE A 369 9.07 -20.56 41.61
C ILE A 369 7.88 -20.02 42.42
N ASP A 370 6.81 -20.81 42.60
CA ASP A 370 5.73 -20.51 43.55
C ASP A 370 5.12 -21.81 44.09
N SER A 371 4.59 -21.78 45.32
CA SER A 371 3.88 -22.89 45.94
C SER A 371 2.68 -22.36 46.71
N ARG A 372 1.51 -22.96 46.49
CA ARG A 372 0.26 -22.65 47.19
C ARG A 372 -0.34 -23.91 47.77
N SER A 373 -0.91 -23.79 48.95
CA SER A 373 -1.66 -24.86 49.62
C SER A 373 -2.92 -24.30 50.26
N ALA A 374 -3.87 -25.19 50.56
CA ALA A 374 -5.14 -24.85 51.21
C ALA A 374 -5.88 -23.68 50.51
N GLN A 375 -5.85 -23.65 49.18
CA GLN A 375 -6.61 -22.69 48.39
C GLN A 375 -7.99 -23.25 48.05
N ASP A 376 -8.99 -22.39 48.05
CA ASP A 376 -10.36 -22.74 47.68
C ASP A 376 -10.91 -21.82 46.58
N PHE A 377 -11.93 -22.29 45.88
CA PHE A 377 -12.70 -21.51 44.91
C PHE A 377 -14.17 -21.55 45.33
N PRO A 378 -14.58 -20.69 46.30
CA PRO A 378 -15.93 -20.71 46.85
C PRO A 378 -17.05 -20.47 45.83
N ASN A 379 -16.74 -19.86 44.68
CA ASN A 379 -17.67 -19.66 43.58
C ASN A 379 -17.21 -20.39 42.32
N ARG A 380 -18.15 -20.81 41.46
CA ARG A 380 -17.81 -21.37 40.14
C ARG A 380 -17.47 -20.28 39.14
N PHE A 381 -16.64 -20.63 38.15
CA PHE A 381 -16.01 -19.67 37.24
C PHE A 381 -15.24 -18.53 37.94
N GLN A 382 -14.84 -18.75 39.19
CA GLN A 382 -14.12 -17.75 39.97
C GLN A 382 -12.66 -17.71 39.53
N THR A 383 -12.23 -16.59 38.98
CA THR A 383 -10.81 -16.30 38.74
C THR A 383 -10.16 -15.80 40.02
N ARG A 384 -9.09 -16.47 40.44
CA ARG A 384 -8.22 -16.03 41.54
C ARG A 384 -6.85 -15.65 40.99
N ALA A 385 -6.30 -14.54 41.46
CA ALA A 385 -4.99 -14.03 41.10
C ALA A 385 -3.95 -14.32 42.19
N PHE A 386 -2.74 -14.67 41.78
CA PHE A 386 -1.63 -14.98 42.66
C PHE A 386 -0.37 -14.29 42.13
N THR A 387 0.35 -13.58 43.01
CA THR A 387 1.63 -12.93 42.69
C THR A 387 2.74 -13.49 43.57
N PHE A 388 3.96 -13.50 43.04
CA PHE A 388 5.14 -14.05 43.71
C PHE A 388 6.42 -13.39 43.17
N ASN A 389 7.51 -13.51 43.91
CA ASN A 389 8.80 -12.97 43.51
C ASN A 389 9.53 -13.99 42.62
N ASN A 390 9.88 -13.57 41.41
CA ASN A 390 10.76 -14.30 40.53
C ASN A 390 11.55 -13.30 39.67
N SER A 391 12.85 -13.53 39.57
CA SER A 391 13.76 -12.72 38.76
C SER A 391 14.39 -13.51 37.62
N THR A 392 14.05 -14.80 37.48
CA THR A 392 14.66 -15.69 36.50
C THR A 392 13.67 -15.99 35.37
N GLY A 393 14.17 -15.88 34.14
CA GLY A 393 13.40 -16.16 32.94
C GLY A 393 13.30 -17.67 32.65
N TYR A 394 12.10 -18.17 32.36
CA TYR A 394 11.88 -19.55 31.94
C TYR A 394 11.06 -19.64 30.65
N THR A 395 11.42 -20.60 29.78
CA THR A 395 10.65 -20.96 28.56
C THR A 395 9.55 -21.99 28.83
N TYR A 396 9.68 -22.79 29.89
CA TYR A 396 8.67 -23.77 30.29
C TYR A 396 8.16 -23.48 31.70
N TYR A 397 6.84 -23.55 31.86
CA TYR A 397 6.14 -23.41 33.12
C TYR A 397 5.33 -24.67 33.40
N ARG A 398 5.44 -25.24 34.59
CA ARG A 398 4.68 -26.43 34.99
C ARG A 398 3.98 -26.19 36.31
N PHE A 399 2.66 -26.30 36.30
CA PHE A 399 1.87 -26.47 37.51
C PHE A 399 1.79 -27.94 37.85
N ASN A 400 2.05 -28.32 39.10
CA ASN A 400 1.69 -29.64 39.63
C ASN A 400 0.47 -29.44 40.53
N PHE A 401 -0.73 -29.74 40.02
CA PHE A 401 -1.97 -29.58 40.76
C PHE A 401 -2.29 -30.81 41.61
N SER A 402 -2.91 -30.57 42.76
CA SER A 402 -3.53 -31.59 43.60
C SER A 402 -4.84 -31.03 44.15
N ASN A 403 -5.90 -31.85 44.12
CA ASN A 403 -7.20 -31.51 44.70
C ASN A 403 -7.43 -32.23 46.03
N ASN A 404 -8.56 -31.97 46.67
CA ASN A 404 -8.97 -32.64 47.91
C ASN A 404 -10.01 -33.75 47.71
N SER A 405 -10.57 -33.93 46.50
CA SER A 405 -11.52 -35.02 46.22
C SER A 405 -10.87 -36.41 46.17
N GLY A 406 -9.55 -36.48 45.95
CA GLY A 406 -8.86 -37.76 45.77
C GLY A 406 -9.23 -38.50 44.47
N THR A 407 -9.92 -37.85 43.52
CA THR A 407 -10.39 -38.49 42.28
C THR A 407 -9.99 -37.77 40.99
N MET A 408 -10.58 -36.62 40.65
CA MET A 408 -10.43 -35.95 39.35
C MET A 408 -10.12 -34.47 39.53
N THR A 409 -9.27 -33.89 38.68
CA THR A 409 -8.86 -32.47 38.78
C THR A 409 -9.40 -31.67 37.60
N GLN A 410 -9.94 -30.48 37.86
CA GLN A 410 -10.45 -29.59 36.82
C GLN A 410 -10.06 -28.13 37.00
N LEU A 411 -10.02 -27.40 35.89
CA LEU A 411 -9.84 -25.94 35.88
C LEU A 411 -10.39 -25.37 34.57
N ALA A 412 -10.99 -24.17 34.62
CA ALA A 412 -11.52 -23.50 33.43
C ALA A 412 -10.43 -22.72 32.68
N GLU A 413 -9.56 -22.00 33.39
CA GLU A 413 -8.59 -21.12 32.74
C GLU A 413 -7.32 -20.98 33.59
N MET A 414 -6.19 -20.82 32.92
CA MET A 414 -4.87 -20.54 33.48
C MET A 414 -4.19 -19.42 32.68
N LYS A 415 -3.83 -18.32 33.36
CA LYS A 415 -3.07 -17.21 32.76
C LYS A 415 -1.78 -16.97 33.52
N LEU A 416 -0.67 -16.82 32.82
CA LEU A 416 0.64 -16.49 33.40
C LEU A 416 1.01 -15.07 33.01
N TYR A 417 1.50 -14.27 33.95
CA TYR A 417 1.85 -12.86 33.74
C TYR A 417 3.35 -12.64 33.98
N GLY A 418 4.03 -12.09 32.97
CA GLY A 418 5.48 -11.88 33.03
C GLY A 418 6.00 -10.90 31.99
N THR A 419 7.29 -10.58 32.11
CA THR A 419 8.06 -9.74 31.17
C THR A 419 9.12 -10.58 30.47
N LEU A 420 9.63 -10.15 29.32
CA LEU A 420 10.66 -10.90 28.60
C LEU A 420 11.95 -10.98 29.44
N GLY A 421 12.54 -12.18 29.58
CA GLY A 421 13.74 -12.39 30.41
C GLY A 421 15.03 -12.13 29.64
N GLY A 422 15.80 -11.11 30.02
CA GLY A 422 17.10 -10.79 29.41
C GLY A 422 18.29 -11.47 30.11
N GLY A 423 19.20 -12.10 29.35
CA GLY A 423 20.60 -12.35 29.77
C GLY A 423 21.28 -13.66 29.34
N THR A 424 22.22 -13.53 28.38
CA THR A 424 23.53 -14.25 28.21
C THR A 424 23.61 -15.74 27.81
N THR A 425 23.85 -15.95 26.50
CA THR A 425 24.64 -16.98 25.75
C THR A 425 25.00 -18.35 26.38
N SER A 426 24.52 -19.44 25.76
CA SER A 426 25.33 -20.40 24.98
C SER A 426 24.47 -21.53 24.36
N SER A 427 24.57 -21.65 23.04
CA SER A 427 24.16 -22.73 22.12
C SER A 427 23.61 -24.06 22.69
N SER A 428 22.40 -24.44 22.27
CA SER A 428 22.19 -25.66 21.46
C SER A 428 20.72 -25.77 21.00
N SER A 429 20.57 -25.89 19.68
CA SER A 429 19.37 -25.92 18.85
C SER A 429 18.37 -27.05 19.12
N SER A 430 17.08 -26.78 18.84
CA SER A 430 16.22 -27.71 18.08
C SER A 430 15.16 -26.95 17.28
N SER A 431 15.62 -26.51 16.11
CA SER A 431 14.94 -26.30 14.84
C SER A 431 13.55 -26.94 14.60
N SER A 432 12.60 -26.17 14.06
CA SER A 432 12.24 -26.41 12.65
C SER A 432 13.45 -25.95 11.83
N SER A 433 13.92 -26.75 10.88
CA SER A 433 15.24 -26.66 10.24
C SER A 433 15.60 -25.26 9.71
N SER A 434 16.10 -24.38 10.57
CA SER A 434 16.96 -23.26 10.21
C SER A 434 18.37 -23.65 10.66
N VAL A 435 19.20 -24.06 9.71
CA VAL A 435 20.64 -24.04 9.88
C VAL A 435 21.00 -22.65 10.43
N PRO A 436 21.81 -22.53 11.51
CA PRO A 436 22.32 -21.24 11.93
C PRO A 436 22.96 -20.58 10.71
N LEU A 437 22.35 -19.49 10.24
CA LEU A 437 22.86 -18.78 9.08
C LEU A 437 24.27 -18.30 9.44
N GLY A 438 25.23 -18.58 8.56
CA GLY A 438 26.63 -18.25 8.78
C GLY A 438 26.87 -16.74 8.78
N ASN A 439 28.14 -16.35 8.81
CA ASN A 439 28.49 -14.94 8.66
C ASN A 439 28.01 -14.41 7.29
N ILE A 440 27.57 -13.16 7.26
CA ILE A 440 27.20 -12.47 6.03
C ILE A 440 28.42 -12.40 5.12
N VAL A 441 28.28 -12.98 3.93
CA VAL A 441 29.27 -12.87 2.86
C VAL A 441 28.93 -11.63 2.01
N PRO A 442 29.86 -10.68 1.78
CA PRO A 442 29.61 -9.50 0.94
C PRO A 442 29.21 -9.87 -0.49
N LEU A 443 28.19 -9.20 -1.04
CA LEU A 443 27.73 -9.45 -2.42
C LEU A 443 28.82 -9.20 -3.45
N TYR A 444 29.62 -8.15 -3.23
CA TYR A 444 30.69 -7.73 -4.13
C TYR A 444 32.01 -7.54 -3.39
N ASN A 445 33.11 -7.92 -4.02
CA ASN A 445 34.45 -7.83 -3.48
C ASN A 445 35.46 -7.50 -4.59
N SER A 446 36.75 -7.47 -4.27
CA SER A 446 37.81 -7.13 -5.25
C SER A 446 37.93 -8.08 -6.45
N SER A 447 37.27 -9.24 -6.42
CA SER A 447 37.21 -10.20 -7.54
C SER A 447 35.95 -10.04 -8.40
N THR A 448 35.01 -9.17 -8.02
CA THR A 448 33.80 -8.89 -8.81
C THR A 448 34.18 -8.31 -10.16
N GLN A 449 33.63 -8.87 -11.24
CA GLN A 449 33.81 -8.32 -12.59
C GLN A 449 33.08 -6.98 -12.69
N LEU A 450 33.83 -5.93 -13.03
CA LEU A 450 33.32 -4.56 -13.10
C LEU A 450 33.05 -4.17 -14.55
N GLU A 451 31.92 -3.50 -14.79
CA GLU A 451 31.70 -2.77 -16.04
C GLU A 451 32.69 -1.61 -16.17
N PRO A 452 33.06 -1.18 -17.39
CA PRO A 452 33.95 -0.06 -17.60
C PRO A 452 33.48 1.21 -16.86
N THR A 453 34.42 1.95 -16.30
CA THR A 453 34.10 3.21 -15.62
C THR A 453 33.53 4.24 -16.60
N ILE A 454 32.51 4.96 -16.12
CA ILE A 454 31.84 6.03 -16.87
C ILE A 454 32.64 7.33 -16.87
N ARG A 455 33.62 7.49 -15.97
CA ARG A 455 34.51 8.64 -15.89
C ARG A 455 35.95 8.17 -15.74
N VAL A 456 36.85 8.66 -16.60
CA VAL A 456 38.27 8.25 -16.63
C VAL A 456 39.16 9.47 -16.84
N GLN A 457 40.18 9.62 -15.99
CA GLN A 457 41.28 10.56 -16.24
C GLN A 457 42.39 9.82 -17.00
N GLN A 458 42.80 10.34 -18.16
CA GLN A 458 43.88 9.80 -19.00
C GLN A 458 44.83 10.93 -19.39
N GLY A 459 45.96 11.06 -18.69
CA GLY A 459 46.85 12.20 -18.88
C GLY A 459 46.13 13.52 -18.65
N ASN A 460 46.13 14.40 -19.65
CA ASN A 460 45.41 15.68 -19.62
C ASN A 460 43.94 15.58 -20.08
N GLN A 461 43.42 14.37 -20.33
CA GLN A 461 42.05 14.16 -20.75
C GLN A 461 41.14 13.66 -19.62
N LEU A 462 39.95 14.25 -19.50
CA LEU A 462 38.84 13.73 -18.71
C LEU A 462 37.77 13.18 -19.65
N ILE A 463 37.58 11.87 -19.64
CA ILE A 463 36.60 11.16 -20.47
C ILE A 463 35.36 10.87 -19.62
N THR A 464 34.18 11.28 -20.07
CA THR A 464 32.88 11.02 -19.43
C THR A 464 31.93 10.33 -20.41
N ARG A 465 31.26 9.27 -19.97
CA ARG A 465 30.48 8.36 -20.81
C ARG A 465 29.07 8.25 -20.29
N ILE A 466 28.09 8.73 -21.04
CA ILE A 466 26.68 8.75 -20.64
C ILE A 466 25.75 8.25 -21.76
N ALA A 467 24.59 7.76 -21.39
CA ALA A 467 23.51 7.43 -22.30
C ALA A 467 22.52 8.59 -22.44
N ASP A 468 21.79 8.61 -23.55
CA ASP A 468 20.60 9.44 -23.70
C ASP A 468 19.48 8.66 -24.40
N ARG A 469 18.25 9.17 -24.31
CA ARG A 469 17.05 8.67 -24.97
C ARG A 469 16.28 9.80 -25.62
N ALA A 470 15.47 9.47 -26.62
CA ALA A 470 14.56 10.42 -27.24
C ALA A 470 13.52 10.99 -26.24
N ARG A 471 13.21 12.28 -26.41
CA ARG A 471 12.27 13.11 -25.64
C ARG A 471 11.36 13.90 -26.59
N ASP A 472 10.22 14.37 -26.08
CA ASP A 472 9.21 15.05 -26.92
C ASP A 472 9.42 16.55 -27.07
N ARG A 473 9.99 17.20 -26.04
CA ARG A 473 10.15 18.65 -25.89
C ARG A 473 11.49 19.02 -25.24
N HIS A 474 11.68 20.28 -24.89
CA HIS A 474 12.82 20.75 -24.09
C HIS A 474 12.53 20.70 -22.58
N ALA A 475 13.56 20.43 -21.76
CA ALA A 475 13.44 20.29 -20.31
C ALA A 475 12.80 21.50 -19.61
N LYS A 476 12.96 22.69 -20.21
CA LYS A 476 12.55 23.97 -19.65
C LYS A 476 11.18 24.45 -20.17
N GLU A 477 10.51 23.65 -21.01
CA GLU A 477 9.16 23.89 -21.56
C GLU A 477 8.04 23.40 -20.62
N SER A 478 7.94 24.02 -19.44
CA SER A 478 6.97 23.62 -18.40
C SER A 478 5.50 23.71 -18.81
N HIS A 479 5.18 24.49 -19.84
CA HIS A 479 3.81 24.75 -20.30
C HIS A 479 3.25 23.65 -21.22
N PHE A 480 4.02 22.62 -21.57
CA PHE A 480 3.53 21.46 -22.30
C PHE A 480 3.46 20.20 -21.43
N GLN A 481 4.30 20.12 -20.39
CA GLN A 481 4.43 18.94 -19.51
C GLN A 481 4.61 17.65 -20.30
N SER A 482 5.53 17.67 -21.28
CA SER A 482 5.79 16.53 -22.14
C SER A 482 7.27 16.24 -22.31
N TYR A 483 8.13 16.61 -21.37
CA TYR A 483 9.55 16.31 -21.47
C TYR A 483 9.94 14.95 -20.87
N ASP A 484 9.49 14.68 -19.64
CA ASP A 484 10.00 13.62 -18.80
C ASP A 484 9.32 12.25 -19.04
N HIS A 485 8.24 12.18 -19.82
CA HIS A 485 7.61 10.92 -20.19
C HIS A 485 8.44 10.03 -21.16
N PHE A 486 7.98 8.79 -21.35
CA PHE A 486 8.49 7.85 -22.36
C PHE A 486 7.56 7.80 -23.57
N LEU A 487 8.12 8.04 -24.76
CA LEU A 487 7.41 8.05 -26.03
C LEU A 487 7.17 6.63 -26.57
N SER A 488 6.17 6.42 -27.44
CA SER A 488 5.99 5.13 -28.13
C SER A 488 7.31 4.63 -28.73
N PHE A 489 7.57 3.33 -28.62
CA PHE A 489 8.75 2.64 -29.14
C PHE A 489 10.10 3.16 -28.60
N TYR A 490 10.14 3.76 -27.41
CA TYR A 490 11.35 4.34 -26.81
C TYR A 490 12.57 3.38 -26.73
N TRP A 491 12.35 2.07 -26.83
CA TRP A 491 13.41 1.05 -26.83
C TRP A 491 13.94 0.69 -28.23
N GLU A 492 13.32 1.17 -29.31
CA GLU A 492 13.76 0.92 -30.68
C GLU A 492 14.39 2.18 -31.24
N HIS A 493 15.66 2.10 -31.66
CA HIS A 493 16.30 3.16 -32.46
C HIS A 493 16.42 4.56 -31.81
N ARG A 494 16.05 4.70 -30.53
CA ARG A 494 15.86 5.99 -29.83
C ARG A 494 16.78 6.20 -28.63
N THR A 495 17.88 5.46 -28.58
CA THR A 495 18.93 5.66 -27.59
C THR A 495 20.24 6.08 -28.24
N ALA A 496 21.01 6.86 -27.50
CA ALA A 496 22.32 7.33 -27.91
C ALA A 496 23.36 7.05 -26.82
N SER A 497 24.56 6.70 -27.25
CA SER A 497 25.77 6.61 -26.45
C SER A 497 26.59 7.88 -26.67
N ILE A 498 26.96 8.58 -25.59
CA ILE A 498 27.71 9.84 -25.65
C ILE A 498 29.02 9.68 -24.88
N GLU A 499 30.15 9.99 -25.53
CA GLU A 499 31.48 10.07 -24.92
C GLU A 499 32.02 11.49 -25.05
N ILE A 500 32.17 12.18 -23.92
CA ILE A 500 32.73 13.53 -23.81
C ILE A 500 34.21 13.38 -23.44
N ILE A 501 35.09 13.87 -24.29
CA ILE A 501 36.54 13.94 -24.10
C ILE A 501 36.87 15.42 -23.89
N GLU A 502 37.12 15.78 -22.64
CA GLU A 502 37.70 17.08 -22.29
C GLU A 502 39.22 16.97 -22.31
N THR A 503 39.91 17.78 -23.09
CA THR A 503 41.39 17.86 -23.09
C THR A 503 41.82 19.19 -22.50
N GLN A 504 42.53 19.17 -21.37
CA GLN A 504 43.09 20.38 -20.75
C GLN A 504 44.48 20.68 -21.31
N PHE A 505 44.76 21.96 -21.55
CA PHE A 505 46.04 22.46 -22.06
C PHE A 505 46.83 23.20 -20.97
N PRO A 506 48.17 23.36 -21.12
CA PRO A 506 49.01 24.00 -20.11
C PRO A 506 48.68 25.47 -19.81
N ASP A 507 47.96 26.16 -20.70
CA ASP A 507 47.56 27.57 -20.56
C ASP A 507 46.17 27.75 -19.90
N ASP A 508 45.69 26.70 -19.22
CA ASP A 508 44.37 26.61 -18.55
C ASP A 508 43.16 26.70 -19.51
N THR A 509 43.41 26.53 -20.82
CA THR A 509 42.34 26.33 -21.80
C THR A 509 42.01 24.84 -21.97
N ALA A 510 40.87 24.54 -22.58
CA ALA A 510 40.45 23.18 -22.87
C ALA A 510 39.79 23.04 -24.25
N SER A 511 39.82 21.83 -24.80
CA SER A 511 38.91 21.42 -25.87
C SER A 511 37.89 20.41 -25.34
N ILE A 512 36.70 20.41 -25.92
CA ILE A 512 35.68 19.41 -25.65
C ILE A 512 35.31 18.77 -26.97
N ARG A 513 35.47 17.45 -27.05
CA ARG A 513 34.96 16.61 -28.13
C ARG A 513 33.89 15.69 -27.59
N MET A 514 32.75 15.63 -28.25
CA MET A 514 31.67 14.69 -27.96
C MET A 514 31.52 13.72 -29.12
N ASN A 515 31.83 12.45 -28.89
CA ASN A 515 31.52 11.36 -29.81
C ASN A 515 30.12 10.84 -29.47
N VAL A 516 29.25 10.71 -30.47
CA VAL A 516 27.87 10.24 -30.32
C VAL A 516 27.66 9.03 -31.21
N ARG A 517 27.12 7.95 -30.62
CA ARG A 517 26.71 6.75 -31.34
C ARG A 517 25.24 6.47 -31.11
N THR A 518 24.44 6.40 -32.17
CA THR A 518 22.99 6.18 -32.10
C THR A 518 22.62 4.73 -32.46
N GLN A 519 21.38 4.33 -32.18
CA GLN A 519 20.82 3.03 -32.59
C GLN A 519 20.23 3.03 -34.01
N TRP A 520 20.12 4.21 -34.63
CA TRP A 520 19.69 4.39 -36.01
C TRP A 520 20.29 5.67 -36.57
N ARG A 521 20.30 5.76 -37.90
CA ARG A 521 20.82 6.92 -38.60
C ARG A 521 20.04 8.18 -38.26
N LEU A 522 20.78 9.25 -37.94
CA LEU A 522 20.27 10.62 -37.88
C LEU A 522 20.29 11.22 -39.29
N ASN A 523 19.33 12.10 -39.57
CA ASN A 523 19.30 12.86 -40.81
C ASN A 523 20.59 13.69 -40.95
N ASP A 524 21.30 13.56 -42.08
CA ASP A 524 22.59 14.22 -42.32
C ASP A 524 22.52 15.76 -42.21
N THR A 525 21.37 16.37 -42.49
CA THR A 525 21.17 17.83 -42.38
C THR A 525 20.72 18.28 -40.99
N GLU A 526 20.45 17.33 -40.10
CA GLU A 526 19.66 17.53 -38.87
C GLU A 526 20.20 16.73 -37.67
N ALA A 527 21.38 16.11 -37.79
CA ALA A 527 22.10 15.46 -36.70
C ALA A 527 22.64 16.49 -35.68
N GLU A 528 21.74 17.26 -35.08
CA GLU A 528 22.02 18.42 -34.25
C GLU A 528 22.52 18.04 -32.85
N ASN A 529 23.48 18.81 -32.35
CA ASN A 529 23.94 18.74 -30.98
C ASN A 529 24.14 20.16 -30.44
N ARG A 530 23.29 20.59 -29.52
CA ARG A 530 23.13 21.99 -29.12
C ARG A 530 23.96 22.29 -27.90
N TRP A 531 24.91 23.22 -28.00
CA TRP A 531 25.87 23.52 -26.93
C TRP A 531 25.76 24.97 -26.44
N PHE A 532 26.05 25.16 -25.16
CA PHE A 532 26.09 26.46 -24.48
C PHE A 532 24.75 27.20 -24.53
N TYR A 533 23.81 26.75 -23.69
CA TYR A 533 22.50 27.37 -23.52
C TYR A 533 22.60 28.87 -23.21
N ARG A 534 21.78 29.66 -23.91
CA ARG A 534 21.62 31.10 -23.69
C ARG A 534 20.26 31.44 -23.12
N GLY A 535 19.20 30.86 -23.67
CA GLY A 535 17.84 31.09 -23.19
C GLY A 535 17.33 32.53 -23.37
N ILE A 536 17.83 33.25 -24.39
CA ILE A 536 17.42 34.59 -24.77
C ILE A 536 16.28 34.45 -25.79
N GLY A 537 15.05 34.73 -25.36
CA GLY A 537 13.86 34.74 -26.22
C GLY A 537 13.14 33.39 -26.35
N THR A 538 13.80 32.24 -26.18
CA THR A 538 13.14 30.92 -26.10
C THR A 538 13.83 30.01 -25.09
N VAL A 539 13.11 28.98 -24.62
CA VAL A 539 13.64 27.96 -23.72
C VAL A 539 14.50 26.89 -24.41
N ALA A 540 14.72 27.03 -25.72
CA ALA A 540 15.47 26.13 -26.59
C ALA A 540 16.69 26.79 -27.24
N GLU A 541 17.06 28.00 -26.82
CA GLU A 541 18.10 28.79 -27.49
C GLU A 541 19.51 28.48 -26.96
N TYR A 542 20.39 28.01 -27.85
CA TYR A 542 21.81 27.70 -27.62
C TYR A 542 22.65 28.53 -28.62
N CYS A 543 23.81 29.08 -28.23
CA CYS A 543 24.63 29.84 -29.19
C CYS A 543 25.44 28.96 -30.16
N ASP A 544 25.70 27.71 -29.81
CA ASP A 544 26.38 26.77 -30.69
C ASP A 544 25.41 25.64 -31.05
N ASN A 545 24.41 26.00 -31.85
CA ASN A 545 23.55 25.04 -32.54
C ASN A 545 24.19 24.67 -33.89
N GLY A 546 24.18 23.38 -34.22
CA GLY A 546 24.69 22.90 -35.50
C GLY A 546 24.72 21.39 -35.59
N THR A 547 24.85 20.89 -36.82
CA THR A 547 24.99 19.46 -37.11
C THR A 547 26.36 18.95 -36.66
N MET A 548 26.36 17.74 -36.15
CA MET A 548 27.59 17.00 -35.86
C MET A 548 28.28 16.59 -37.18
N VAL A 549 29.58 16.37 -37.11
CA VAL A 549 30.31 15.74 -38.21
C VAL A 549 29.93 14.27 -38.28
N VAL A 550 29.40 13.85 -39.42
CA VAL A 550 29.04 12.45 -39.71
C VAL A 550 30.30 11.65 -39.99
N VAL A 551 30.50 10.55 -39.25
CA VAL A 551 31.58 9.58 -39.51
C VAL A 551 31.06 8.43 -40.35
N ASN A 552 29.89 7.92 -39.99
CA ASN A 552 29.10 6.94 -40.74
C ASN A 552 27.65 6.99 -40.22
N ASP A 553 26.79 6.10 -40.72
CA ASP A 553 25.36 6.05 -40.41
C ASP A 553 25.02 6.03 -38.92
N LEU A 554 25.90 5.58 -38.02
CA LEU A 554 25.60 5.47 -36.60
C LEU A 554 26.54 6.26 -35.71
N ASN A 555 27.53 6.95 -36.26
CA ASN A 555 28.60 7.59 -35.49
C ASN A 555 28.82 9.03 -35.95
N TYR A 556 28.85 9.92 -34.97
CA TYR A 556 28.91 11.37 -35.14
C TYR A 556 29.88 11.97 -34.13
N TYR A 557 30.41 13.17 -34.41
CA TYR A 557 31.10 13.94 -33.36
C TYR A 557 30.92 15.44 -33.50
N LYS A 558 31.05 16.15 -32.38
CA LYS A 558 31.16 17.61 -32.32
C LYS A 558 32.33 18.00 -31.43
N GLU A 559 33.11 18.98 -31.86
CA GLU A 559 34.30 19.44 -31.13
C GLU A 559 34.37 20.96 -31.11
N ARG A 560 34.73 21.52 -29.95
CA ARG A 560 34.92 22.96 -29.75
C ARG A 560 36.09 23.25 -28.82
N THR A 561 36.73 24.39 -29.06
CA THR A 561 37.75 24.99 -28.19
C THR A 561 37.33 26.36 -27.64
N HIS A 562 36.14 26.84 -28.01
CA HIS A 562 35.67 28.18 -27.71
C HIS A 562 34.26 28.18 -27.10
N ASN A 563 34.07 29.00 -26.06
CA ASN A 563 32.80 29.18 -25.37
C ASN A 563 32.06 30.39 -25.96
N CYS A 564 31.02 30.11 -26.77
CA CYS A 564 30.27 31.15 -27.47
C CYS A 564 29.47 32.09 -26.54
N ARG A 565 29.27 31.73 -25.26
CA ARG A 565 28.62 32.62 -24.29
C ARG A 565 29.53 33.74 -23.82
N THR A 566 30.83 33.46 -23.70
CA THR A 566 31.82 34.39 -23.14
C THR A 566 32.71 35.02 -24.22
N GLY A 567 32.76 34.42 -25.42
CA GLY A 567 33.68 34.85 -26.46
C GLY A 567 35.14 34.52 -26.13
N GLN A 568 35.39 33.56 -25.23
CA GLN A 568 36.73 33.15 -24.77
C GLN A 568 36.98 31.67 -25.09
N PRO A 569 38.26 31.21 -25.13
CA PRO A 569 38.57 29.78 -25.10
C PRO A 569 37.87 29.09 -23.93
N ILE A 570 37.48 27.83 -24.11
CA ILE A 570 36.89 27.03 -23.02
C ILE A 570 37.93 26.88 -21.90
N ARG A 571 37.51 27.04 -20.65
CA ARG A 571 38.38 26.92 -19.47
C ARG A 571 37.74 26.06 -18.41
N LYS A 572 38.56 25.58 -17.46
CA LYS A 572 38.07 24.86 -16.28
C LYS A 572 37.03 25.70 -15.53
N GLY A 573 35.91 25.07 -15.15
CA GLY A 573 34.77 25.72 -14.50
C GLY A 573 33.72 26.28 -15.47
N ASP A 574 33.99 26.32 -16.77
CA ASP A 574 32.97 26.69 -17.75
C ASP A 574 31.77 25.73 -17.71
N LYS A 575 30.57 26.29 -17.84
CA LYS A 575 29.31 25.56 -17.89
C LYS A 575 28.95 25.24 -19.34
N LEU A 576 29.01 23.97 -19.71
CA LEU A 576 28.49 23.43 -20.96
C LEU A 576 27.15 22.76 -20.67
N GLU A 577 26.05 23.51 -20.81
CA GLU A 577 24.74 22.90 -20.98
C GLU A 577 24.62 22.41 -22.43
N PHE A 578 24.17 21.17 -22.62
CA PHE A 578 23.93 20.63 -23.94
C PHE A 578 22.69 19.73 -24.01
N GLU A 579 22.19 19.56 -25.23
CA GLU A 579 21.09 18.65 -25.58
C GLU A 579 21.37 18.02 -26.95
N LEU A 580 21.20 16.70 -27.04
CA LEU A 580 21.33 15.97 -28.31
C LEU A 580 19.96 15.85 -28.98
N SER A 581 19.76 16.53 -30.11
CA SER A 581 18.56 16.30 -30.92
C SER A 581 18.73 15.00 -31.71
N GLN A 582 17.89 14.01 -31.44
CA GLN A 582 17.90 12.73 -32.15
C GLN A 582 16.93 12.79 -33.34
N PHE A 583 17.23 13.65 -34.31
CA PHE A 583 16.43 13.75 -35.54
C PHE A 583 16.73 12.57 -36.45
N LEU A 584 15.90 11.53 -36.33
CA LEU A 584 16.08 10.26 -37.02
C LEU A 584 15.85 10.43 -38.52
N ASP A 585 16.64 9.73 -39.32
CA ASP A 585 16.42 9.62 -40.75
C ASP A 585 15.02 9.07 -41.05
N PRO A 586 14.29 9.58 -42.06
CA PRO A 586 12.94 9.13 -42.40
C PRO A 586 12.81 7.63 -42.69
N SER A 587 13.91 6.94 -42.95
CA SER A 587 13.95 5.47 -43.11
C SER A 587 13.73 4.69 -41.81
N VAL A 588 13.64 5.34 -40.64
CA VAL A 588 13.38 4.63 -39.37
C VAL A 588 12.09 3.80 -39.46
N PRO A 589 12.10 2.51 -39.10
CA PRO A 589 10.95 1.63 -39.31
C PRO A 589 9.67 2.10 -38.62
N ARG A 590 9.79 2.70 -37.42
CA ARG A 590 8.67 3.21 -36.62
C ARG A 590 9.07 4.46 -35.87
N GLY A 591 8.21 5.47 -35.88
CA GLY A 591 8.42 6.73 -35.14
C GLY A 591 8.14 7.98 -35.96
N ARG A 592 8.60 9.11 -35.42
CA ARG A 592 8.65 10.39 -36.11
C ARG A 592 10.10 10.83 -36.33
N ALA A 593 10.29 11.83 -37.20
CA ALA A 593 11.61 12.38 -37.50
C ALA A 593 12.21 13.19 -36.32
N PRO A 594 11.52 14.19 -35.72
CA PRO A 594 12.15 15.00 -34.68
C PRO A 594 11.95 14.45 -33.27
N TYR A 595 13.06 14.15 -32.58
CA TYR A 595 13.13 13.97 -31.13
C TYR A 595 14.17 14.88 -30.50
N TYR A 596 13.87 15.33 -29.30
CA TYR A 596 14.83 16.04 -28.44
C TYR A 596 15.57 15.03 -27.56
N GLY A 597 16.59 15.51 -26.86
CA GLY A 597 17.40 14.71 -25.93
C GLY A 597 17.25 15.15 -24.49
N THR A 598 17.97 14.46 -23.61
CA THR A 598 18.11 14.89 -22.23
C THR A 598 19.00 16.15 -22.17
N THR A 599 18.57 17.16 -21.41
CA THR A 599 19.37 18.35 -21.13
C THR A 599 20.35 18.01 -20.02
N TYR A 600 21.63 18.12 -20.33
CA TYR A 600 22.73 17.85 -19.39
C TYR A 600 23.48 19.12 -19.07
N LEU A 601 23.99 19.21 -17.84
CA LEU A 601 24.99 20.20 -17.46
C LEU A 601 26.34 19.50 -17.25
N TYR A 602 27.32 19.87 -18.07
CA TYR A 602 28.71 19.48 -17.93
C TYR A 602 29.51 20.68 -17.42
N ILE A 603 30.31 20.50 -16.38
CA ILE A 603 31.25 21.52 -15.88
C ILE A 603 32.67 21.08 -16.25
N VAL A 604 33.38 21.93 -16.97
CA VAL A 604 34.75 21.65 -17.43
C VAL A 604 35.67 21.43 -16.22
N GLY A 605 36.36 20.29 -16.20
CA GLY A 605 37.20 19.78 -15.13
C GLY A 605 36.45 18.99 -14.06
N GLU A 606 35.11 18.96 -14.10
CA GLU A 606 34.28 18.26 -13.12
C GLU A 606 33.47 17.11 -13.73
N GLY A 607 32.90 17.28 -14.93
CA GLY A 607 32.04 16.30 -15.58
C GLY A 607 30.55 16.66 -15.54
N ILE A 608 29.70 15.65 -15.77
CA ILE A 608 28.23 15.78 -15.71
C ILE A 608 27.76 15.97 -14.28
N VAL A 609 26.84 16.92 -14.07
CA VAL A 609 26.25 17.21 -12.77
C VAL A 609 24.72 17.35 -12.87
N PRO A 610 23.96 16.97 -11.81
CA PRO A 610 22.57 17.37 -11.65
C PRO A 610 22.43 18.89 -11.62
N TRP A 611 21.39 19.41 -12.25
CA TRP A 611 21.22 20.84 -12.45
C TRP A 611 19.81 21.32 -12.10
N ASP A 612 19.75 22.62 -11.80
CA ASP A 612 18.54 23.40 -11.58
C ASP A 612 18.72 24.78 -12.23
N ILE A 613 17.71 25.65 -12.22
CA ILE A 613 17.80 27.04 -12.68
C ILE A 613 17.93 28.00 -11.49
N LEU A 614 18.52 29.18 -11.70
CA LEU A 614 18.70 30.18 -10.63
C LEU A 614 17.34 30.63 -10.02
N PRO A 615 17.17 30.61 -8.68
CA PRO A 615 15.99 31.18 -8.01
C PRO A 615 15.91 32.70 -8.18
N GLY A 616 14.71 33.25 -8.42
CA GLY A 616 14.45 34.70 -8.34
C GLY A 616 14.66 35.52 -9.61
N THR A 617 14.82 34.91 -10.79
CA THR A 617 14.94 35.63 -12.08
C THR A 617 13.63 35.80 -12.85
N PHE A 618 12.46 35.55 -12.25
CA PHE A 618 11.20 35.51 -12.99
C PHE A 618 10.09 36.36 -12.37
N ASN A 619 9.59 37.30 -13.17
CA ASN A 619 8.28 37.91 -13.01
C ASN A 619 7.59 37.94 -14.40
N THR A 620 6.39 37.34 -14.49
CA THR A 620 5.38 37.40 -15.58
C THR A 620 5.46 36.35 -16.72
N PRO A 621 4.36 36.06 -17.46
CA PRO A 621 3.69 34.75 -17.43
C PRO A 621 3.83 33.95 -18.74
N THR A 622 4.63 34.43 -19.71
CA THR A 622 4.73 33.79 -21.04
C THR A 622 6.09 34.05 -21.69
N PHE A 623 7.21 33.71 -21.01
CA PHE A 623 8.62 33.92 -21.45
C PHE A 623 9.26 35.28 -21.07
N GLY A 624 8.97 35.82 -19.89
CA GLY A 624 9.49 37.11 -19.41
C GLY A 624 10.99 37.17 -19.11
N GLY A 625 11.77 37.83 -19.98
CA GLY A 625 12.88 38.74 -19.65
C GLY A 625 14.14 38.24 -18.91
N GLY A 626 14.24 36.97 -18.53
CA GLY A 626 15.39 36.41 -17.80
C GLY A 626 15.86 35.07 -18.38
N THR A 627 17.16 34.78 -18.26
CA THR A 627 17.76 33.54 -18.74
C THR A 627 17.52 32.39 -17.74
N LYS A 628 16.98 31.25 -18.21
CA LYS A 628 16.89 29.99 -17.46
C LYS A 628 18.25 29.26 -17.43
N ASP A 629 19.28 29.96 -16.98
CA ASP A 629 20.64 29.43 -16.98
C ASP A 629 20.77 28.30 -15.95
N SER A 630 21.31 27.15 -16.39
CA SER A 630 21.50 26.02 -15.50
C SER A 630 22.64 26.25 -14.53
N VAL A 631 22.42 25.81 -13.30
CA VAL A 631 23.40 25.77 -12.23
C VAL A 631 23.44 24.38 -11.63
N LYS A 632 24.63 23.99 -11.18
CA LYS A 632 24.83 22.76 -10.43
C LYS A 632 23.97 22.78 -9.17
N ILE A 633 23.18 21.72 -8.95
CA ILE A 633 22.51 21.52 -7.66
C ILE A 633 23.60 21.35 -6.59
N PRO A 634 23.51 22.00 -5.41
CA PRO A 634 24.49 21.80 -4.36
C PRO A 634 24.62 20.33 -3.98
N SER A 635 25.86 19.83 -3.82
CA SER A 635 26.12 18.40 -3.60
C SER A 635 25.43 17.82 -2.36
N GLN A 636 25.14 18.64 -1.36
CA GLN A 636 24.35 18.24 -0.17
C GLN A 636 22.90 17.83 -0.49
N ALA A 637 22.38 18.20 -1.66
CA ALA A 637 21.05 17.79 -2.14
C ALA A 637 21.09 16.57 -3.07
N TRP A 638 22.27 16.02 -3.35
CA TRP A 638 22.43 14.85 -4.23
C TRP A 638 22.11 13.56 -3.47
N LEU A 639 20.83 13.31 -3.23
CA LEU A 639 20.39 12.14 -2.46
C LEU A 639 20.91 10.81 -3.04
N GLY A 640 21.05 10.72 -4.36
CA GLY A 640 21.62 9.57 -5.07
C GLY A 640 23.07 9.73 -5.53
N GLY A 641 23.80 10.73 -5.04
CA GLY A 641 25.12 11.07 -5.60
C GLY A 641 25.02 11.46 -7.08
N GLY A 642 25.92 10.96 -7.92
CA GLY A 642 25.92 11.20 -9.36
C GLY A 642 24.72 10.63 -10.13
N THR A 643 23.92 9.75 -9.51
CA THR A 643 22.66 9.26 -10.12
C THR A 643 21.50 10.23 -9.92
N THR A 644 21.69 11.28 -9.12
CA THR A 644 20.66 12.26 -8.80
C THR A 644 20.19 12.97 -10.06
N LEU A 645 18.87 12.99 -10.28
CA LEU A 645 18.24 13.63 -11.42
C LEU A 645 18.32 15.17 -11.33
N PRO A 646 18.20 15.90 -12.45
CA PRO A 646 17.96 17.33 -12.42
C PRO A 646 16.60 17.65 -11.78
N TYR A 647 16.41 18.92 -11.43
CA TYR A 647 15.09 19.42 -11.05
C TYR A 647 14.10 19.26 -12.22
N ASP A 648 12.86 18.84 -11.94
CA ASP A 648 11.80 18.69 -12.95
C ASP A 648 11.22 20.05 -13.34
N HIS A 649 11.80 20.65 -14.38
CA HIS A 649 11.30 21.91 -14.95
C HIS A 649 10.15 21.72 -15.93
N SER A 650 9.88 20.50 -16.38
CA SER A 650 8.72 20.17 -17.21
C SER A 650 7.42 20.14 -16.42
N ASN A 651 7.49 20.04 -15.09
CA ASN A 651 6.34 19.99 -14.19
C ASN A 651 5.43 18.78 -14.51
N GLU A 652 6.02 17.58 -14.59
CA GLU A 652 5.34 16.29 -14.78
C GLU A 652 5.35 15.51 -13.45
N PRO A 653 4.47 15.88 -12.50
CA PRO A 653 4.62 15.51 -11.09
C PRO A 653 4.40 14.01 -10.80
N ASP A 654 3.92 13.22 -11.75
CA ASP A 654 3.75 11.78 -11.61
C ASP A 654 4.90 10.96 -12.24
N ASN A 655 5.78 11.59 -13.03
CA ASN A 655 6.91 10.95 -13.73
C ASN A 655 8.23 10.98 -12.94
N HIS A 656 8.18 11.23 -11.63
CA HIS A 656 9.38 11.40 -10.81
C HIS A 656 10.23 10.14 -10.60
N TYR A 657 9.63 8.93 -10.64
CA TYR A 657 10.32 7.68 -10.28
C TYR A 657 10.69 6.79 -11.47
N ILE A 658 10.52 7.27 -12.71
CA ILE A 658 10.71 6.46 -13.92
C ILE A 658 11.93 6.87 -14.76
N GLN A 659 12.70 7.87 -14.32
CA GLN A 659 13.79 8.44 -15.13
C GLN A 659 15.11 7.68 -15.00
N MET A 660 15.89 7.73 -16.09
CA MET A 660 17.29 7.26 -16.12
C MET A 660 18.16 8.09 -15.17
N ALA A 661 19.04 7.44 -14.41
CA ALA A 661 20.07 8.12 -13.63
C ALA A 661 20.86 9.15 -14.47
N THR A 662 21.20 10.31 -13.91
CA THR A 662 21.90 11.38 -14.64
C THR A 662 23.28 10.96 -15.16
N ASN A 663 23.97 10.09 -14.43
CA ASN A 663 25.23 9.51 -14.83
C ASN A 663 25.09 8.15 -15.54
N LEU A 664 23.90 7.79 -16.06
CA LEU A 664 23.68 6.50 -16.71
C LEU A 664 24.72 6.27 -17.79
N GLY A 665 25.51 5.20 -17.68
CA GLY A 665 26.59 4.90 -18.60
C GLY A 665 26.08 4.51 -19.97
N TYR A 666 26.83 4.85 -21.02
CA TYR A 666 26.38 4.60 -22.40
C TYR A 666 26.13 3.11 -22.73
N ASN A 667 26.72 2.19 -21.97
CA ASN A 667 26.54 0.74 -22.16
C ASN A 667 25.20 0.26 -21.62
N ASN A 668 24.58 1.06 -20.73
CA ASN A 668 23.38 0.70 -19.99
C ASN A 668 22.13 1.46 -20.47
N GLY A 669 22.27 2.47 -21.34
CA GLY A 669 21.13 3.18 -21.96
C GLY A 669 20.13 2.26 -22.64
N GLN A 670 20.61 1.44 -23.58
CA GLN A 670 19.75 0.50 -24.30
C GLN A 670 19.22 -0.64 -23.41
N PRO A 671 20.04 -1.30 -22.56
CA PRO A 671 19.55 -2.26 -21.57
C PRO A 671 18.47 -1.69 -20.63
N PHE A 672 18.60 -0.43 -20.21
CA PHE A 672 17.64 0.22 -19.32
C PHE A 672 16.25 0.32 -19.98
N VAL A 673 16.17 0.83 -21.21
CA VAL A 673 14.89 0.95 -21.91
C VAL A 673 14.30 -0.40 -22.31
N LEU A 674 15.14 -1.41 -22.60
CA LEU A 674 14.67 -2.77 -22.82
C LEU A 674 14.14 -3.41 -21.52
N GLY A 675 14.75 -3.10 -20.37
CA GLY A 675 14.26 -3.53 -19.06
C GLY A 675 12.92 -2.89 -18.72
N ARG A 676 12.77 -1.60 -19.02
CA ARG A 676 11.50 -0.89 -18.88
C ARG A 676 10.41 -1.50 -19.76
N ARG A 677 10.72 -1.89 -21.00
CA ARG A 677 9.76 -2.61 -21.85
C ARG A 677 9.24 -3.87 -21.16
N VAL A 678 10.13 -4.68 -20.58
CA VAL A 678 9.73 -5.88 -19.81
C VAL A 678 8.87 -5.50 -18.61
N HIS A 679 9.23 -4.45 -17.88
CA HIS A 679 8.51 -3.98 -16.70
C HIS A 679 7.03 -3.63 -16.96
N HIS A 680 6.74 -3.10 -18.16
CA HIS A 680 5.43 -2.62 -18.59
C HIS A 680 4.62 -3.65 -19.41
N THR A 681 5.19 -4.82 -19.66
CA THR A 681 4.58 -5.85 -20.52
C THR A 681 3.89 -6.93 -19.69
N SER A 682 2.71 -7.36 -20.14
CA SER A 682 2.03 -8.55 -19.62
C SER A 682 2.80 -9.83 -19.94
N PHE A 683 3.02 -10.67 -18.94
CA PHE A 683 3.52 -12.03 -19.12
C PHE A 683 2.41 -13.04 -19.48
N VAL A 684 1.15 -12.60 -19.52
CA VAL A 684 0.01 -13.42 -19.97
C VAL A 684 -0.14 -13.31 -21.48
N ASP A 685 -0.27 -12.09 -22.01
CA ASP A 685 -0.62 -11.84 -23.42
C ASP A 685 0.39 -10.97 -24.18
N GLY A 686 1.45 -10.51 -23.52
CA GLY A 686 2.48 -9.67 -24.13
C GLY A 686 2.07 -8.22 -24.38
N THR A 687 0.88 -7.78 -23.97
CA THR A 687 0.42 -6.39 -24.14
C THR A 687 1.22 -5.40 -23.29
N HIS A 688 1.48 -4.21 -23.84
CA HIS A 688 2.12 -3.10 -23.12
C HIS A 688 1.06 -2.20 -22.49
N ASP A 689 1.22 -1.81 -21.22
CA ASP A 689 0.25 -0.95 -20.49
C ASP A 689 0.35 0.56 -20.78
N GLU A 690 1.17 0.94 -21.75
CA GLU A 690 1.32 2.34 -22.16
C GLU A 690 0.59 2.56 -23.48
N HIS A 691 1.07 3.48 -24.32
CA HIS A 691 0.43 3.79 -25.59
C HIS A 691 0.25 2.54 -26.46
N VAL A 692 -0.95 2.36 -27.03
CA VAL A 692 -1.36 1.16 -27.80
C VAL A 692 -0.41 0.83 -28.97
N GLU A 693 0.23 1.84 -29.55
CA GLU A 693 1.22 1.66 -30.62
C GLU A 693 2.38 0.73 -30.21
N ASN A 694 2.72 0.69 -28.92
CA ASN A 694 3.78 -0.19 -28.39
C ASN A 694 3.53 -1.68 -28.68
N GLY A 695 2.27 -2.06 -28.91
CA GLY A 695 1.88 -3.37 -29.39
C GLY A 695 2.17 -4.51 -28.40
N VAL A 696 2.27 -5.72 -28.96
CA VAL A 696 2.58 -6.95 -28.22
C VAL A 696 4.09 -7.23 -28.27
N PHE A 697 4.65 -7.70 -27.17
CA PHE A 697 6.01 -8.21 -27.13
C PHE A 697 6.00 -9.74 -27.28
N ASP A 698 6.16 -10.23 -28.51
CA ASP A 698 6.01 -11.64 -28.91
C ASP A 698 6.71 -12.69 -28.02
N GLY A 699 7.79 -12.31 -27.34
CA GLY A 699 8.52 -13.20 -26.44
C GLY A 699 7.89 -13.42 -25.06
N MET A 700 6.89 -12.62 -24.67
CA MET A 700 6.31 -12.56 -23.32
C MET A 700 5.00 -13.34 -23.08
N PRO A 701 4.10 -13.55 -24.06
CA PRO A 701 2.86 -14.29 -23.84
C PRO A 701 3.11 -15.69 -23.25
N GLY A 702 2.25 -16.10 -22.31
CA GLY A 702 2.28 -17.43 -21.69
C GLY A 702 3.44 -17.69 -20.73
N LYS A 703 4.19 -16.66 -20.31
CA LYS A 703 5.25 -16.81 -19.28
C LYS A 703 4.71 -16.79 -17.85
N ALA A 704 3.58 -16.16 -17.62
CA ALA A 704 2.90 -16.21 -16.33
C ALA A 704 2.43 -17.65 -16.05
N GLY A 705 2.66 -18.10 -14.82
CA GLY A 705 2.25 -19.41 -14.36
C GLY A 705 0.72 -19.53 -14.21
N PRO A 706 0.24 -20.72 -13.82
CA PRO A 706 -1.18 -20.97 -13.60
C PRO A 706 -1.78 -20.11 -12.49
N HIS A 707 -0.99 -19.69 -11.50
CA HIS A 707 -1.37 -18.79 -10.42
C HIS A 707 -0.49 -17.53 -10.48
N TYR A 708 -1.09 -16.36 -10.23
CA TYR A 708 -0.38 -15.09 -10.13
C TYR A 708 -1.24 -14.00 -9.44
N VAL A 709 -0.60 -12.94 -8.94
CA VAL A 709 -1.28 -11.74 -8.42
C VAL A 709 -1.57 -10.76 -9.55
N ASN A 710 -0.54 -10.45 -10.33
CA ASN A 710 -0.64 -9.51 -11.44
C ASN A 710 0.20 -9.97 -12.64
N ASP A 711 -0.20 -9.54 -13.84
CA ASP A 711 0.38 -10.01 -15.09
C ASP A 711 1.59 -9.19 -15.55
N ARG A 712 1.84 -8.03 -14.94
CA ARG A 712 2.94 -7.09 -15.24
C ARG A 712 3.44 -6.38 -13.98
N CYS A 713 4.67 -5.88 -13.99
CA CYS A 713 5.29 -5.27 -12.81
C CYS A 713 4.58 -3.98 -12.38
N THR A 714 4.13 -3.17 -13.35
CA THR A 714 3.40 -1.92 -13.12
C THR A 714 2.00 -2.11 -12.55
N GLY A 715 1.44 -3.33 -12.63
CA GLY A 715 0.17 -3.67 -11.99
C GLY A 715 0.22 -3.48 -10.47
N CYS A 716 1.39 -3.70 -9.88
CA CYS A 716 1.66 -3.42 -8.46
C CYS A 716 2.46 -2.13 -8.25
N HIS A 717 3.48 -1.88 -9.08
CA HIS A 717 4.36 -0.71 -8.99
C HIS A 717 3.87 0.46 -9.86
N VAL A 718 2.78 1.12 -9.44
CA VAL A 718 2.18 2.25 -10.16
C VAL A 718 3.23 3.35 -10.38
N ARG A 719 3.64 3.57 -11.64
CA ARG A 719 4.71 4.51 -12.04
C ARG A 719 6.02 4.32 -11.25
N ASN A 720 6.41 3.08 -10.98
CA ASN A 720 7.52 2.68 -10.08
C ASN A 720 7.35 3.07 -8.60
N GLY A 721 6.21 3.66 -8.24
CA GLY A 721 5.85 4.03 -6.88
C GLY A 721 4.95 3.00 -6.20
N ARG A 722 4.19 3.50 -5.22
CA ARG A 722 3.20 2.73 -4.46
C ARG A 722 1.84 2.79 -5.15
N ALA A 723 0.97 1.83 -4.85
CA ALA A 723 -0.44 1.87 -5.25
C ALA A 723 -1.32 2.68 -4.26
N ALA A 724 -2.55 3.00 -4.67
CA ALA A 724 -3.57 3.61 -3.82
C ALA A 724 -4.49 2.53 -3.24
N PRO A 725 -4.75 2.47 -1.91
CA PRO A 725 -5.64 1.48 -1.31
C PRO A 725 -6.96 1.39 -2.06
N ALA A 726 -7.40 0.16 -2.35
CA ALA A 726 -8.68 -0.07 -3.00
C ALA A 726 -9.85 0.42 -2.13
N ASN A 727 -10.99 0.68 -2.76
CA ASN A 727 -12.23 1.00 -2.05
C ASN A 727 -12.71 -0.22 -1.23
N LEU A 728 -13.60 0.03 -0.26
CA LEU A 728 -14.15 -1.06 0.55
C LEU A 728 -14.89 -2.08 -0.33
N GLY A 729 -14.63 -3.37 -0.10
CA GLY A 729 -15.18 -4.49 -0.85
C GLY A 729 -14.47 -4.79 -2.17
N GLU A 730 -13.63 -3.88 -2.67
CA GLU A 730 -12.87 -4.11 -3.91
C GLU A 730 -11.64 -5.01 -3.67
N PRO A 731 -11.25 -5.82 -4.67
CA PRO A 731 -10.02 -6.62 -4.61
C PRO A 731 -8.76 -5.76 -4.39
N LEU A 732 -7.86 -6.24 -3.53
CA LEU A 732 -6.54 -5.64 -3.31
C LEU A 732 -5.51 -6.25 -4.28
N ASP A 733 -5.73 -6.09 -5.58
CA ASP A 733 -4.97 -6.73 -6.66
C ASP A 733 -3.60 -6.09 -6.99
N LYS A 734 -3.27 -4.96 -6.34
CA LYS A 734 -1.94 -4.31 -6.35
C LYS A 734 -1.16 -4.50 -5.05
N TRP A 735 -1.68 -5.35 -4.16
CA TRP A 735 -1.07 -5.75 -2.90
C TRP A 735 -0.59 -7.19 -3.02
N VAL A 736 0.44 -7.50 -2.27
CA VAL A 736 0.91 -8.86 -2.07
C VAL A 736 0.52 -9.27 -0.67
N PHE A 737 -0.19 -10.39 -0.55
CA PHE A 737 -0.47 -11.04 0.73
C PHE A 737 0.47 -12.23 0.87
N LYS A 738 1.52 -12.07 1.68
CA LYS A 738 2.31 -13.22 2.12
C LYS A 738 1.46 -14.01 3.11
N VAL A 739 1.45 -15.33 3.00
CA VAL A 739 0.57 -16.22 3.77
C VAL A 739 1.36 -17.40 4.34
N GLY A 740 0.89 -17.92 5.46
CA GLY A 740 1.48 -19.09 6.10
C GLY A 740 0.48 -19.92 6.90
N ASP A 741 0.92 -21.12 7.29
CA ASP A 741 0.23 -21.95 8.27
C ASP A 741 0.32 -21.34 9.68
N ALA A 742 -0.22 -22.03 10.69
CA ALA A 742 -0.19 -21.56 12.08
C ALA A 742 1.23 -21.44 12.67
N ASN A 743 2.24 -22.04 12.03
CA ASN A 743 3.64 -21.97 12.42
C ASN A 743 4.44 -20.99 11.53
N GLY A 744 3.80 -20.30 10.58
CA GLY A 744 4.46 -19.41 9.61
C GLY A 744 5.20 -20.13 8.47
N ASN A 745 5.02 -21.44 8.29
CA ASN A 745 5.53 -22.15 7.12
C ASN A 745 4.65 -21.83 5.89
N PRO A 746 5.13 -22.08 4.64
CA PRO A 746 4.29 -21.96 3.45
C PRO A 746 2.96 -22.69 3.64
N HIS A 747 1.85 -22.00 3.35
CA HIS A 747 0.52 -22.53 3.54
C HIS A 747 0.29 -23.73 2.61
N PRO A 748 -0.22 -24.88 3.09
CA PRO A 748 -0.35 -26.09 2.27
C PRO A 748 -1.17 -25.89 0.99
N GLN A 749 -2.16 -25.00 1.00
CA GLN A 749 -3.06 -24.76 -0.14
C GLN A 749 -2.79 -23.46 -0.91
N LEU A 750 -1.87 -22.60 -0.45
CA LEU A 750 -1.63 -21.26 -1.04
C LEU A 750 -0.14 -20.97 -1.29
N GLY A 751 0.78 -21.82 -0.84
CA GLY A 751 2.21 -21.51 -0.87
C GLY A 751 2.58 -20.37 0.08
N ARG A 752 3.52 -19.52 -0.33
CA ARG A 752 4.04 -18.38 0.45
C ARG A 752 3.26 -17.10 0.19
N THR A 753 2.54 -17.03 -0.92
CA THR A 753 1.86 -15.83 -1.42
C THR A 753 0.52 -16.22 -2.01
N LEU A 754 -0.56 -15.59 -1.52
CA LEU A 754 -1.89 -15.80 -2.08
C LEU A 754 -1.97 -15.14 -3.47
N GLN A 755 -2.29 -15.96 -4.48
CA GLN A 755 -2.31 -15.61 -5.90
C GLN A 755 -3.76 -15.66 -6.44
N PRO A 756 -4.48 -14.53 -6.46
CA PRO A 756 -5.92 -14.50 -6.76
C PRO A 756 -6.28 -14.82 -8.21
N LYS A 757 -5.38 -14.55 -9.17
CA LYS A 757 -5.65 -14.77 -10.59
C LYS A 757 -5.14 -16.15 -10.98
N SER A 758 -5.90 -16.84 -11.82
CA SER A 758 -5.50 -18.14 -12.35
C SER A 758 -5.63 -18.24 -13.87
N SER A 759 -4.89 -19.18 -14.47
CA SER A 759 -4.90 -19.48 -15.90
C SER A 759 -4.69 -20.98 -16.16
N GLY A 760 -4.82 -21.42 -17.42
CA GLY A 760 -4.48 -22.79 -17.80
C GLY A 760 -5.35 -23.89 -17.15
N GLY A 761 -6.54 -23.53 -16.65
CA GLY A 761 -7.46 -24.46 -15.97
C GLY A 761 -7.24 -24.59 -14.46
N ALA A 762 -6.28 -23.86 -13.87
CA ALA A 762 -6.08 -23.81 -12.42
C ALA A 762 -7.20 -23.02 -11.73
N ALA A 763 -7.51 -23.39 -10.49
CA ALA A 763 -8.53 -22.72 -9.70
C ALA A 763 -7.95 -21.49 -8.98
N SER A 764 -8.70 -20.39 -8.92
CA SER A 764 -8.29 -19.22 -8.12
C SER A 764 -8.10 -19.60 -6.65
N GLU A 765 -7.03 -19.10 -6.04
CA GLU A 765 -6.75 -19.27 -4.61
C GLU A 765 -7.68 -18.43 -3.70
N GLY A 766 -8.48 -17.55 -4.31
CA GLY A 766 -9.36 -16.60 -3.63
C GLY A 766 -8.86 -15.17 -3.73
N VAL A 767 -9.72 -14.22 -3.36
CA VAL A 767 -9.43 -12.78 -3.41
C VAL A 767 -9.36 -12.24 -2.00
N VAL A 768 -8.46 -11.27 -1.78
CA VAL A 768 -8.45 -10.44 -0.57
C VAL A 768 -9.01 -9.07 -0.90
N SER A 769 -9.98 -8.61 -0.10
CA SER A 769 -10.55 -7.27 -0.19
C SER A 769 -10.44 -6.55 1.15
N LEU A 770 -10.57 -5.22 1.09
CA LEU A 770 -10.64 -4.40 2.28
C LEU A 770 -12.11 -4.31 2.75
N GLN A 771 -12.43 -4.97 3.87
CA GLN A 771 -13.80 -5.02 4.37
C GLN A 771 -14.21 -3.71 5.05
N SER A 772 -13.33 -3.19 5.91
CA SER A 772 -13.57 -1.97 6.68
C SER A 772 -12.26 -1.38 7.20
N TRP A 773 -12.34 -0.19 7.80
CA TRP A 773 -11.27 0.41 8.57
C TRP A 773 -11.68 0.49 10.04
N SER A 774 -10.83 -0.02 10.93
CA SER A 774 -10.94 0.24 12.37
C SER A 774 -10.37 1.62 12.70
N ASN A 775 -11.00 2.36 13.61
CA ASN A 775 -10.45 3.63 14.12
C ASN A 775 -9.70 3.40 15.42
N VAL A 776 -8.43 3.78 15.46
CA VAL A 776 -7.57 3.69 16.64
C VAL A 776 -7.02 5.09 16.93
N GLY A 777 -7.68 5.82 17.82
CA GLY A 777 -7.25 7.17 18.22
C GLY A 777 -7.20 8.19 17.07
N GLY A 778 -8.12 8.09 16.10
CA GLY A 778 -8.15 8.95 14.91
C GLY A 778 -7.34 8.42 13.72
N LEU A 779 -6.49 7.42 13.95
CA LEU A 779 -5.79 6.66 12.91
C LEU A 779 -6.66 5.51 12.40
N ARG A 780 -6.35 4.95 11.23
CA ARG A 780 -7.09 3.83 10.64
C ARG A 780 -6.23 2.58 10.46
N GLU A 781 -6.82 1.42 10.72
CA GLU A 781 -6.21 0.10 10.51
C GLU A 781 -7.10 -0.75 9.60
N PRO A 782 -6.55 -1.47 8.60
CA PRO A 782 -7.36 -2.21 7.64
C PRO A 782 -7.88 -3.53 8.21
N ASN A 783 -9.15 -3.83 7.96
CA ASN A 783 -9.72 -5.16 8.19
C ASN A 783 -9.91 -5.87 6.85
N TYR A 784 -9.23 -7.00 6.66
CA TYR A 784 -9.26 -7.76 5.41
C TYR A 784 -10.33 -8.83 5.42
N GLN A 785 -10.89 -9.12 4.24
CA GLN A 785 -11.77 -10.25 4.00
C GLN A 785 -11.17 -11.16 2.92
N PHE A 786 -11.14 -12.46 3.19
CA PHE A 786 -10.69 -13.49 2.26
C PHE A 786 -11.91 -14.21 1.70
N SER A 787 -12.01 -14.33 0.36
CA SER A 787 -13.10 -15.07 -0.28
C SER A 787 -12.82 -16.57 -0.39
N GLY A 788 -11.56 -16.97 -0.27
CA GLY A 788 -11.08 -18.35 -0.33
C GLY A 788 -10.61 -18.84 1.03
N VAL A 789 -9.49 -19.56 1.06
CA VAL A 789 -8.89 -20.01 2.32
C VAL A 789 -8.39 -18.80 3.10
N GLN A 790 -8.87 -18.64 4.33
CA GLN A 790 -8.32 -17.66 5.27
C GLN A 790 -7.06 -18.27 5.91
N PRO A 791 -5.86 -17.73 5.64
CA PRO A 791 -4.63 -18.26 6.22
C PRO A 791 -4.57 -17.96 7.72
N ALA A 792 -3.93 -18.84 8.48
CA ALA A 792 -3.72 -18.64 9.92
C ALA A 792 -2.79 -17.44 10.19
N THR A 793 -1.79 -17.24 9.33
CA THR A 793 -0.85 -16.11 9.40
C THR A 793 -0.73 -15.42 8.04
N PHE A 794 -0.66 -14.09 8.02
CA PHE A 794 -0.45 -13.32 6.81
C PHE A 794 0.24 -11.97 7.07
N SER A 795 0.80 -11.40 6.00
CA SER A 795 1.42 -10.07 5.98
C SER A 795 0.95 -9.34 4.72
N ALA A 796 0.18 -8.27 4.88
CA ALA A 796 -0.34 -7.45 3.79
C ALA A 796 0.70 -6.41 3.35
N ARG A 797 1.06 -6.38 2.06
CA ARG A 797 2.18 -5.57 1.56
C ARG A 797 1.82 -4.80 0.30
N ILE A 798 1.83 -3.48 0.39
CA ILE A 798 1.77 -2.59 -0.76
C ILE A 798 3.13 -2.50 -1.42
N ALA A 799 3.21 -2.53 -2.75
CA ALA A 799 4.47 -2.43 -3.47
C ALA A 799 5.30 -1.20 -3.03
N PRO A 800 6.58 -1.35 -2.64
CA PRO A 800 7.44 -0.22 -2.30
C PRO A 800 7.88 0.55 -3.56
N SER A 801 8.37 1.78 -3.38
CA SER A 801 9.02 2.52 -4.46
C SER A 801 10.30 1.82 -4.92
N LEU A 802 10.53 1.81 -6.24
CA LEU A 802 11.70 1.18 -6.86
C LEU A 802 12.90 2.13 -7.01
N VAL A 803 12.73 3.42 -6.75
CA VAL A 803 13.78 4.41 -7.00
C VAL A 803 14.97 4.23 -6.06
N GLY A 804 16.19 4.24 -6.62
CA GLY A 804 17.44 4.18 -5.85
C GLY A 804 17.81 2.81 -5.29
N ILE A 805 17.07 1.73 -5.57
CA ILE A 805 17.37 0.42 -4.96
C ILE A 805 18.72 -0.16 -5.38
N GLY A 806 19.23 0.16 -6.58
CA GLY A 806 20.60 -0.19 -6.98
C GLY A 806 21.67 0.49 -6.11
N LEU A 807 21.44 1.73 -5.68
CA LEU A 807 22.34 2.41 -4.75
C LEU A 807 22.33 1.76 -3.37
N LEU A 808 21.17 1.28 -2.90
CA LEU A 808 21.06 0.55 -1.63
C LEU A 808 21.76 -0.82 -1.69
N GLU A 809 21.70 -1.51 -2.84
CA GLU A 809 22.50 -2.72 -3.10
C GLU A 809 24.00 -2.43 -3.02
N ALA A 810 24.41 -1.27 -3.54
CA ALA A 810 25.80 -0.88 -3.60
C ALA A 810 26.41 -0.44 -2.25
N ILE A 811 25.62 -0.25 -1.19
CA ILE A 811 26.16 0.04 0.16
C ILE A 811 26.92 -1.19 0.69
N PRO A 812 28.21 -1.08 1.04
CA PRO A 812 28.96 -2.21 1.63
C PRO A 812 28.25 -2.78 2.86
N GLU A 813 28.19 -4.10 2.98
CA GLU A 813 27.55 -4.78 4.11
C GLU A 813 28.13 -4.30 5.45
N SER A 814 29.45 -4.09 5.52
CA SER A 814 30.13 -3.60 6.72
C SER A 814 29.61 -2.25 7.20
N ALA A 815 29.15 -1.37 6.31
CA ALA A 815 28.61 -0.06 6.68
C ALA A 815 27.22 -0.16 7.34
N ILE A 816 26.45 -1.19 6.99
CA ILE A 816 25.14 -1.47 7.62
C ILE A 816 25.36 -2.24 8.91
N LEU A 817 26.22 -3.24 8.92
CA LEU A 817 26.53 -4.04 10.11
C LEU A 817 27.18 -3.21 11.23
N ALA A 818 27.93 -2.17 10.89
CA ALA A 818 28.47 -1.22 11.87
C ALA A 818 27.39 -0.41 12.62
N LYS A 819 26.14 -0.45 12.17
CA LYS A 819 24.99 0.19 12.81
C LYS A 819 24.12 -0.80 13.61
N GLU A 820 24.42 -2.10 13.58
CA GLU A 820 23.70 -3.07 14.41
C GLU A 820 23.87 -2.72 15.89
N ASP A 821 22.77 -2.62 16.62
CA ASP A 821 22.73 -2.48 18.07
C ASP A 821 21.65 -3.42 18.67
N PRO A 822 21.72 -4.74 18.43
CA PRO A 822 20.66 -5.68 18.81
C PRO A 822 20.42 -5.80 20.32
N SER A 823 21.31 -5.23 21.13
CA SER A 823 21.22 -5.25 22.59
C SER A 823 20.84 -3.89 23.19
N ASP A 824 20.57 -2.87 22.37
CA ASP A 824 20.41 -1.48 22.83
C ASP A 824 21.54 -1.08 23.79
N ALA A 825 22.78 -1.30 23.37
CA ALA A 825 23.97 -1.09 24.20
C ALA A 825 24.15 0.38 24.56
N ASN A 826 23.59 1.30 23.76
CA ASN A 826 23.66 2.73 23.97
C ASN A 826 22.50 3.28 24.85
N GLY A 827 21.43 2.49 25.06
CA GLY A 827 20.29 2.84 25.91
C GLY A 827 19.34 3.89 25.33
N ASP A 828 19.30 4.06 24.01
CA ASP A 828 18.39 4.98 23.30
C ASP A 828 17.01 4.35 23.02
N GLY A 829 16.85 3.05 23.30
CA GLY A 829 15.62 2.30 23.10
C GLY A 829 15.46 1.73 21.69
N ILE A 830 16.50 1.77 20.86
CA ILE A 830 16.54 1.24 19.49
C ILE A 830 17.46 0.00 19.48
N SER A 831 16.94 -1.12 18.97
CA SER A 831 17.61 -2.43 18.94
C SER A 831 17.84 -2.94 17.51
N GLY A 832 18.19 -2.03 16.59
CA GLY A 832 18.31 -2.33 15.17
C GLY A 832 19.26 -3.50 14.87
N ARG A 833 18.81 -4.44 14.04
CA ARG A 833 19.66 -5.57 13.58
C ARG A 833 19.46 -5.92 12.12
N ALA A 834 20.47 -6.53 11.51
CA ALA A 834 20.40 -6.97 10.12
C ALA A 834 19.62 -8.27 9.98
N ASN A 835 18.77 -8.37 8.95
CA ASN A 835 18.24 -9.66 8.54
C ASN A 835 19.30 -10.46 7.76
N ARG A 836 19.28 -11.78 7.90
CA ARG A 836 20.19 -12.70 7.18
C ARG A 836 19.36 -13.59 6.28
N VAL A 837 19.75 -13.66 5.01
CA VAL A 837 18.98 -14.37 3.97
C VAL A 837 19.90 -15.27 3.15
N ILE A 838 19.36 -16.37 2.64
CA ILE A 838 20.09 -17.25 1.73
C ILE A 838 20.02 -16.69 0.32
N ASP A 839 21.17 -16.59 -0.33
CA ASP A 839 21.26 -16.33 -1.76
C ASP A 839 20.79 -17.56 -2.53
N PRO A 840 19.73 -17.46 -3.36
CA PRO A 840 19.17 -18.61 -4.05
C PRO A 840 20.10 -19.21 -5.12
N VAL A 841 21.13 -18.47 -5.55
CA VAL A 841 22.10 -18.93 -6.56
C VAL A 841 23.33 -19.54 -5.89
N THR A 842 23.88 -18.86 -4.88
CA THR A 842 25.17 -19.27 -4.28
C THR A 842 25.01 -20.12 -3.02
N GLY A 843 23.82 -20.14 -2.41
CA GLY A 843 23.57 -20.77 -1.11
C GLY A 843 24.23 -20.05 0.08
N GLN A 844 24.95 -18.95 -0.16
CA GLN A 844 25.63 -18.19 0.89
C GLN A 844 24.65 -17.38 1.72
N THR A 845 24.98 -17.17 2.99
CA THR A 845 24.28 -16.21 3.84
C THR A 845 24.67 -14.79 3.42
N ARG A 846 23.68 -13.95 3.13
CA ARG A 846 23.82 -12.55 2.71
C ARG A 846 23.05 -11.63 3.66
N LEU A 847 23.40 -10.35 3.62
CA LEU A 847 22.59 -9.30 4.22
C LEU A 847 21.26 -9.20 3.48
N GLY A 848 20.16 -9.27 4.21
CA GLY A 848 18.84 -8.92 3.70
C GLY A 848 18.71 -7.41 3.52
N ARG A 849 18.18 -6.96 2.37
CA ARG A 849 18.10 -5.53 2.01
C ARG A 849 16.74 -5.10 1.49
N PHE A 850 16.05 -5.94 0.72
CA PHE A 850 14.84 -5.53 0.01
C PHE A 850 13.58 -6.21 0.55
N GLY A 851 12.44 -5.60 0.22
CA GLY A 851 11.16 -5.89 0.86
C GLY A 851 11.00 -5.19 2.22
N TYR A 852 9.84 -5.42 2.83
CA TYR A 852 9.49 -4.79 4.11
C TYR A 852 10.20 -5.40 5.31
N LYS A 853 10.57 -6.68 5.24
CA LYS A 853 11.32 -7.38 6.29
C LYS A 853 12.73 -7.78 5.82
N ALA A 854 13.27 -7.09 4.81
CA ALA A 854 14.61 -7.35 4.29
C ALA A 854 14.81 -8.83 3.82
N GLY A 855 13.81 -9.42 3.17
CA GLY A 855 13.77 -10.85 2.82
C GLY A 855 14.65 -11.27 1.64
N THR A 856 15.18 -10.34 0.85
CA THR A 856 16.07 -10.62 -0.28
C THR A 856 17.34 -9.77 -0.24
N SER A 857 18.42 -10.30 -0.83
CA SER A 857 19.78 -9.75 -0.68
C SER A 857 20.20 -8.80 -1.79
N SER A 858 19.77 -9.04 -3.02
CA SER A 858 20.16 -8.29 -4.23
C SER A 858 18.93 -7.85 -5.01
N VAL A 859 19.06 -6.82 -5.86
CA VAL A 859 18.01 -6.40 -6.80
C VAL A 859 17.64 -7.57 -7.70
N LYS A 860 18.61 -8.38 -8.15
CA LYS A 860 18.34 -9.59 -8.94
C LYS A 860 17.53 -10.62 -8.16
N HIS A 861 17.84 -10.85 -6.89
CA HIS A 861 17.06 -11.73 -6.02
C HIS A 861 15.65 -11.16 -5.80
N GLN A 862 15.50 -9.87 -5.52
CA GLN A 862 14.20 -9.22 -5.35
C GLN A 862 13.33 -9.32 -6.61
N VAL A 863 13.90 -9.04 -7.78
CA VAL A 863 13.20 -9.13 -9.07
C VAL A 863 12.77 -10.57 -9.37
N ALA A 864 13.68 -11.53 -9.19
CA ALA A 864 13.34 -12.94 -9.39
C ALA A 864 12.25 -13.41 -8.40
N SER A 865 12.30 -12.96 -7.15
CA SER A 865 11.31 -13.30 -6.11
C SER A 865 9.94 -12.73 -6.42
N ALA A 866 9.86 -11.49 -6.91
CA ALA A 866 8.61 -10.86 -7.32
C ALA A 866 8.03 -11.52 -8.58
N LEU A 867 8.87 -11.79 -9.59
CA LEU A 867 8.46 -12.53 -10.79
C LEU A 867 7.86 -13.89 -10.41
N ASN A 868 8.49 -14.62 -9.51
CA ASN A 868 8.07 -15.96 -9.11
C ASN A 868 6.79 -15.95 -8.26
N ASN A 869 6.81 -15.22 -7.14
CA ASN A 869 5.73 -15.27 -6.14
C ASN A 869 4.52 -14.42 -6.50
N ASP A 870 4.74 -13.30 -7.18
CA ASP A 870 3.69 -12.29 -7.40
C ASP A 870 3.13 -12.37 -8.84
N MET A 871 3.91 -12.93 -9.78
CA MET A 871 3.56 -12.94 -11.20
C MET A 871 3.56 -14.36 -11.83
N GLY A 872 3.93 -15.38 -11.06
CA GLY A 872 4.00 -16.77 -11.53
C GLY A 872 5.08 -17.04 -12.58
N VAL A 873 6.03 -16.12 -12.81
CA VAL A 873 7.09 -16.23 -13.82
C VAL A 873 8.37 -16.78 -13.18
N ARG A 874 8.85 -17.95 -13.61
CA ARG A 874 10.09 -18.53 -13.08
C ARG A 874 11.30 -18.07 -13.89
N THR A 875 12.46 -18.13 -13.23
CA THR A 875 13.73 -17.63 -13.76
C THR A 875 14.86 -18.59 -13.42
N SER A 876 16.04 -18.39 -14.02
CA SER A 876 17.27 -19.11 -13.66
C SER A 876 17.66 -18.96 -12.17
N VAL A 877 17.17 -17.91 -11.50
CA VAL A 877 17.44 -17.62 -10.08
C VAL A 877 16.45 -18.35 -9.17
N LEU A 878 15.17 -18.40 -9.55
CA LEU A 878 14.11 -19.08 -8.82
C LEU A 878 13.27 -19.92 -9.81
N PRO A 879 13.70 -21.17 -10.07
CA PRO A 879 13.08 -21.99 -11.11
C PRO A 879 11.84 -22.75 -10.66
N ASN A 880 11.58 -22.86 -9.36
CA ASN A 880 10.43 -23.58 -8.83
C ASN A 880 9.27 -22.60 -8.59
N PRO A 881 8.02 -22.92 -8.95
CA PRO A 881 6.88 -22.07 -8.63
C PRO A 881 6.64 -21.99 -7.12
N ASP A 882 6.02 -20.91 -6.65
CA ASP A 882 5.43 -20.86 -5.30
C ASP A 882 4.24 -21.81 -5.28
N CYS A 883 4.37 -22.91 -4.52
CA CYS A 883 3.39 -23.98 -4.51
C CYS A 883 3.33 -24.61 -3.12
N GLY A 884 2.16 -24.56 -2.50
CA GLY A 884 1.88 -25.23 -1.24
C GLY A 884 1.96 -26.75 -1.38
N SER A 885 2.28 -27.45 -0.28
CA SER A 885 2.44 -28.91 -0.29
C SER A 885 1.19 -29.71 -0.68
N GLY A 886 0.01 -29.07 -0.63
CA GLY A 886 -1.28 -29.62 -1.05
C GLY A 886 -1.77 -29.09 -2.40
N GLN A 887 -1.00 -28.22 -3.08
CA GLN A 887 -1.29 -27.79 -4.45
C GLN A 887 -0.58 -28.69 -5.46
N SER A 888 -1.22 -28.92 -6.60
CA SER A 888 -0.67 -29.75 -7.69
C SER A 888 -0.77 -29.10 -9.07
N ASP A 889 -1.35 -27.91 -9.16
CA ASP A 889 -1.66 -27.19 -10.40
C ASP A 889 -0.79 -25.93 -10.62
N CYS A 890 0.29 -25.75 -9.85
CA CYS A 890 1.19 -24.58 -9.93
C CYS A 890 2.09 -24.53 -11.18
N GLY A 891 2.02 -25.55 -12.04
CA GLY A 891 2.85 -25.68 -13.23
C GLY A 891 4.25 -26.25 -12.94
N PRO A 892 5.05 -26.50 -13.99
CA PRO A 892 6.36 -27.12 -13.86
C PRO A 892 7.42 -26.14 -13.35
N SER A 893 8.53 -26.67 -12.83
CA SER A 893 9.76 -25.91 -12.62
C SER A 893 10.47 -25.61 -13.94
N GLY A 894 11.14 -24.46 -14.04
CA GLY A 894 11.84 -24.04 -15.24
C GLY A 894 12.31 -22.59 -15.18
N SER A 895 12.73 -22.05 -16.33
CA SER A 895 13.06 -20.63 -16.48
C SER A 895 12.34 -20.09 -17.71
N GLU A 896 11.14 -19.55 -17.53
CA GLU A 896 10.33 -19.01 -18.63
C GLU A 896 10.90 -17.69 -19.14
N LEU A 897 11.40 -16.84 -18.24
CA LEU A 897 12.05 -15.59 -18.61
C LEU A 897 13.53 -15.83 -18.91
N SER A 898 14.01 -15.32 -20.05
CA SER A 898 15.42 -15.43 -20.41
C SER A 898 16.29 -14.55 -19.50
N ASP A 899 17.54 -14.97 -19.29
CA ASP A 899 18.51 -14.19 -18.51
C ASP A 899 18.75 -12.80 -19.09
N THR A 900 18.66 -12.63 -20.41
CA THR A 900 18.76 -11.32 -21.05
C THR A 900 17.64 -10.38 -20.59
N HIS A 901 16.39 -10.84 -20.58
CA HIS A 901 15.26 -10.03 -20.11
C HIS A 901 15.32 -9.78 -18.61
N LEU A 902 15.69 -10.80 -17.83
CA LEU A 902 15.89 -10.65 -16.39
C LEU A 902 16.99 -9.62 -16.08
N ASN A 903 18.14 -9.70 -16.73
CA ASN A 903 19.25 -8.78 -16.51
C ASN A 903 18.91 -7.36 -16.98
N ASN A 904 18.16 -7.20 -18.07
CA ASN A 904 17.66 -5.88 -18.50
C ASN A 904 16.69 -5.29 -17.48
N LEU A 905 15.75 -6.08 -16.96
CA LEU A 905 14.82 -5.65 -15.90
C LEU A 905 15.56 -5.26 -14.61
N VAL A 906 16.59 -6.03 -14.24
CA VAL A 906 17.49 -5.67 -13.12
C VAL A 906 18.20 -4.35 -13.40
N LYS A 907 18.75 -4.13 -14.60
CA LYS A 907 19.40 -2.87 -14.96
C LYS A 907 18.44 -1.68 -14.93
N TYR A 908 17.21 -1.85 -15.41
CA TYR A 908 16.17 -0.82 -15.29
C TYR A 908 15.97 -0.44 -13.82
N ASN A 909 15.67 -1.42 -12.97
CA ASN A 909 15.43 -1.22 -11.54
C ASN A 909 16.64 -0.66 -10.78
N SER A 910 17.86 -1.11 -11.10
CA SER A 910 19.09 -0.65 -10.44
C SER A 910 19.50 0.78 -10.82
N LEU A 911 19.09 1.27 -12.00
CA LEU A 911 19.59 2.53 -12.58
C LEU A 911 18.49 3.60 -12.71
N LEU A 912 17.40 3.48 -11.96
CA LEU A 912 16.43 4.55 -11.73
C LEU A 912 17.07 5.68 -10.93
N GLY A 913 17.04 6.89 -11.49
CA GLY A 913 17.61 8.09 -10.86
C GLY A 913 16.80 8.58 -9.67
N VAL A 914 17.48 9.09 -8.64
CA VAL A 914 16.86 9.64 -7.43
C VAL A 914 16.65 11.14 -7.62
N ARG A 915 15.49 11.70 -7.26
CA ARG A 915 15.29 13.15 -7.30
C ARG A 915 16.13 13.85 -6.20
N PRO A 916 16.61 15.08 -6.44
CA PRO A 916 17.39 15.82 -5.45
C PRO A 916 16.52 16.24 -4.28
N GLN A 917 17.13 16.49 -3.12
CA GLN A 917 16.43 17.18 -2.04
C GLN A 917 16.06 18.60 -2.52
N ARG A 918 14.79 18.96 -2.35
CA ARG A 918 14.25 20.25 -2.79
C ARG A 918 14.35 21.28 -1.67
N ASN A 919 14.24 22.57 -2.01
CA ASN A 919 14.08 23.66 -1.03
C ASN A 919 15.13 23.69 0.11
N ILE A 920 16.36 23.25 -0.15
CA ILE A 920 17.41 23.12 0.90
C ILE A 920 17.82 24.44 1.57
N ASN A 921 17.51 25.57 0.93
CA ASN A 921 17.78 26.91 1.44
C ASN A 921 16.58 27.51 2.20
N ASP A 922 15.43 26.83 2.22
CA ASP A 922 14.29 27.24 3.03
C ASP A 922 14.62 27.01 4.52
N ALA A 923 14.55 28.08 5.31
CA ALA A 923 14.82 28.04 6.74
C ALA A 923 13.91 27.05 7.49
N ALA A 924 12.67 26.83 7.02
CA ALA A 924 11.76 25.83 7.58
C ALA A 924 12.25 24.40 7.34
N VAL A 925 12.76 24.10 6.15
CA VAL A 925 13.36 22.79 5.81
C VAL A 925 14.60 22.53 6.66
N GLN A 926 15.45 23.54 6.84
CA GLN A 926 16.65 23.43 7.68
C GLN A 926 16.31 23.19 9.16
N ARG A 927 15.38 23.98 9.73
CA ARG A 927 14.88 23.76 11.10
C ARG A 927 14.21 22.38 11.23
N GLY A 928 13.44 21.98 10.23
CA GLY A 928 12.79 20.67 10.17
C GLY A 928 13.76 19.51 10.25
N LYS A 929 14.86 19.57 9.49
CA LYS A 929 15.94 18.58 9.54
C LYS A 929 16.60 18.50 10.92
N THR A 930 16.84 19.65 11.55
CA THR A 930 17.35 19.71 12.93
C THR A 930 16.36 19.10 13.91
N GLN A 931 15.07 19.45 13.83
CA GLN A 931 14.04 18.89 14.71
C GLN A 931 13.87 17.38 14.51
N PHE A 932 13.87 16.90 13.27
CA PHE A 932 13.84 15.47 12.92
C PHE A 932 14.95 14.69 13.63
N THR A 933 16.16 15.27 13.72
CA THR A 933 17.27 14.65 14.46
C THR A 933 17.03 14.72 15.97
N ASN A 934 16.64 15.88 16.49
CA ASN A 934 16.47 16.11 17.92
C ASN A 934 15.36 15.27 18.56
N ILE A 935 14.29 14.97 17.81
CA ILE A 935 13.18 14.13 18.28
C ILE A 935 13.47 12.63 18.12
N GLY A 936 14.67 12.24 17.66
CA GLY A 936 15.09 10.83 17.60
C GLY A 936 14.73 10.08 16.31
N CYS A 937 14.04 10.70 15.33
CA CYS A 937 13.73 10.01 14.07
C CYS A 937 14.99 9.55 13.33
N ALA A 938 16.09 10.29 13.47
CA ALA A 938 17.38 9.97 12.86
C ALA A 938 18.07 8.72 13.44
N GLY A 939 17.55 8.13 14.52
CA GLY A 939 18.07 6.86 15.08
C GLY A 939 17.98 5.73 14.04
N CYS A 940 16.79 5.49 13.48
CA CYS A 940 16.58 4.53 12.40
C CYS A 940 16.73 5.20 11.02
N HIS A 941 16.12 6.37 10.82
CA HIS A 941 16.20 7.13 9.56
C HIS A 941 17.46 8.00 9.50
N THR A 942 18.61 7.34 9.64
CA THR A 942 19.94 7.96 9.72
C THR A 942 20.16 9.04 8.66
N ALA A 943 20.36 10.27 9.13
CA ALA A 943 20.74 11.39 8.28
C ALA A 943 22.20 11.30 7.77
N SER A 944 22.98 10.31 8.21
CA SER A 944 24.34 10.08 7.73
C SER A 944 24.37 9.63 6.27
N THR A 945 25.39 10.07 5.54
CA THR A 945 25.66 9.60 4.18
C THR A 945 26.27 8.21 4.19
N TYR A 946 25.95 7.41 3.18
CA TYR A 946 26.70 6.20 2.85
C TYR A 946 27.69 6.47 1.72
N GLN A 947 28.79 5.72 1.72
CA GLN A 947 29.64 5.55 0.55
C GLN A 947 29.35 4.19 -0.08
N THR A 948 28.97 4.17 -1.35
CA THR A 948 28.76 2.91 -2.06
C THR A 948 30.10 2.26 -2.42
N SER A 949 30.07 0.94 -2.56
CA SER A 949 31.25 0.10 -2.80
C SER A 949 31.91 0.42 -4.15
N ALA A 950 33.24 0.45 -4.16
CA ALA A 950 34.04 0.49 -5.39
C ALA A 950 34.02 -0.84 -6.16
N ASN A 951 33.43 -1.90 -5.60
CA ASN A 951 33.39 -3.24 -6.20
C ASN A 951 32.03 -3.56 -6.85
N HIS A 952 31.07 -2.64 -6.83
CA HIS A 952 29.77 -2.88 -7.47
C HIS A 952 29.93 -3.06 -8.99
N PRO A 953 29.26 -4.05 -9.63
CA PRO A 953 29.46 -4.35 -11.06
C PRO A 953 29.10 -3.18 -11.97
N LEU A 954 27.98 -2.49 -11.70
CA LEU A 954 27.54 -1.30 -12.45
C LEU A 954 28.35 -0.06 -12.07
N ALA A 955 28.87 0.66 -13.06
CA ALA A 955 29.77 1.79 -12.89
C ALA A 955 29.11 3.03 -12.29
N GLU A 956 27.84 3.21 -12.60
CA GLU A 956 26.98 4.31 -12.16
C GLU A 956 26.79 4.34 -10.65
N LEU A 957 26.87 3.17 -10.02
CA LEU A 957 26.56 2.93 -8.61
C LEU A 957 27.81 2.84 -7.74
N ARG A 958 29.02 2.84 -8.31
CA ARG A 958 30.28 2.75 -7.56
C ARG A 958 30.69 4.08 -6.94
N SER A 959 31.23 4.02 -5.72
CA SER A 959 31.88 5.15 -5.03
C SER A 959 31.03 6.43 -4.99
N GLN A 960 29.73 6.27 -4.81
CA GLN A 960 28.76 7.35 -4.68
C GLN A 960 28.61 7.72 -3.21
N THR A 961 28.60 9.02 -2.93
CA THR A 961 28.11 9.54 -1.64
C THR A 961 26.61 9.74 -1.75
N ILE A 962 25.84 8.98 -0.98
CA ILE A 962 24.37 8.97 -1.05
C ILE A 962 23.74 9.25 0.31
N GLN A 963 22.49 9.73 0.32
CA GLN A 963 21.75 10.05 1.54
C GLN A 963 20.31 9.50 1.47
N PRO A 964 20.11 8.19 1.72
CA PRO A 964 18.80 7.56 1.61
C PRO A 964 17.90 7.73 2.83
N TYR A 965 18.43 8.22 3.97
CA TYR A 965 17.71 8.35 5.25
C TYR A 965 17.13 7.02 5.76
N THR A 966 17.98 6.00 5.85
CA THR A 966 17.66 4.66 6.37
C THR A 966 18.95 3.96 6.79
N ASP A 967 18.90 3.15 7.84
CA ASP A 967 19.99 2.25 8.24
C ASP A 967 19.89 0.86 7.59
N LEU A 968 18.78 0.56 6.91
CA LEU A 968 18.41 -0.74 6.33
C LEU A 968 18.30 -1.88 7.36
N LEU A 969 18.22 -1.58 8.65
CA LEU A 969 18.07 -2.56 9.72
C LEU A 969 16.59 -2.84 10.00
N LEU A 970 16.34 -3.98 10.64
CA LEU A 970 15.04 -4.35 11.18
C LEU A 970 14.87 -3.74 12.58
N HIS A 971 13.70 -3.17 12.82
CA HIS A 971 13.29 -2.60 14.11
C HIS A 971 11.90 -3.10 14.50
N ASP A 972 11.69 -3.35 15.78
CA ASP A 972 10.35 -3.65 16.30
C ASP A 972 9.51 -2.36 16.32
N MET A 973 8.48 -2.30 15.48
CA MET A 973 7.59 -1.14 15.38
C MET A 973 6.34 -1.25 16.27
N GLY A 974 6.34 -2.21 17.19
CA GLY A 974 5.29 -2.44 18.17
C GLY A 974 4.05 -3.14 17.60
N PRO A 975 3.11 -3.50 18.49
CA PRO A 975 1.93 -4.30 18.12
C PRO A 975 0.99 -3.61 17.15
N GLY A 976 0.94 -2.27 17.15
CA GLY A 976 0.07 -1.51 16.24
C GLY A 976 0.47 -1.62 14.76
N LEU A 977 1.72 -1.99 14.48
CA LEU A 977 2.22 -2.24 13.13
C LEU A 977 2.66 -3.69 12.92
N ALA A 978 2.44 -4.57 13.89
CA ALA A 978 2.79 -5.97 13.75
C ALA A 978 1.81 -6.68 12.82
N ASP A 979 2.35 -7.50 11.93
CA ASP A 979 1.59 -8.60 11.33
C ASP A 979 1.81 -9.89 12.14
N ASN A 980 1.11 -10.97 11.78
CA ASN A 980 1.27 -12.27 12.44
C ASN A 980 2.11 -13.26 11.61
N LEU A 981 2.87 -12.78 10.62
CA LEU A 981 3.72 -13.59 9.75
C LEU A 981 5.15 -13.03 9.69
N GLY A 982 6.07 -13.72 10.36
CA GLY A 982 7.50 -13.45 10.24
C GLY A 982 8.06 -13.75 8.85
N GLU A 983 9.28 -13.27 8.58
CA GLU A 983 10.00 -13.56 7.34
C GLU A 983 11.49 -13.80 7.61
N GLY A 984 11.92 -15.05 7.45
CA GLY A 984 13.27 -15.45 7.83
C GLY A 984 13.47 -15.30 9.33
N GLN A 985 14.43 -14.47 9.75
CA GLN A 985 14.68 -14.19 11.17
C GLN A 985 13.88 -12.98 11.70
N ALA A 986 13.14 -12.28 10.85
CA ALA A 986 12.28 -11.17 11.24
C ALA A 986 10.97 -11.69 11.83
N SER A 987 10.60 -11.19 13.00
CA SER A 987 9.28 -11.40 13.61
C SER A 987 8.19 -10.59 12.89
N GLY A 988 6.95 -10.76 13.32
CA GLY A 988 5.80 -10.04 12.75
C GLY A 988 5.81 -8.53 13.03
N SER A 989 6.38 -8.09 14.15
CA SER A 989 6.49 -6.67 14.52
C SER A 989 7.71 -5.96 13.94
N GLU A 990 8.64 -6.72 13.38
CA GLU A 990 9.89 -6.15 12.86
C GLU A 990 9.77 -5.74 11.40
N TRP A 991 10.25 -4.52 11.12
CA TRP A 991 10.21 -3.92 9.80
C TRP A 991 11.54 -3.28 9.48
N ARG A 992 11.95 -3.37 8.21
CA ARG A 992 13.13 -2.70 7.69
C ARG A 992 12.84 -1.21 7.57
N THR A 993 13.72 -0.36 8.09
CA THR A 993 13.60 1.09 7.92
C THR A 993 13.55 1.47 6.44
N ALA A 994 12.45 2.06 5.97
CA ALA A 994 12.33 2.48 4.57
C ALA A 994 13.24 3.70 4.26
N PRO A 995 13.88 3.77 3.08
CA PRO A 995 14.54 5.02 2.65
C PRO A 995 13.51 6.13 2.50
N LEU A 996 13.85 7.36 2.90
CA LEU A 996 12.96 8.52 2.82
C LEU A 996 13.16 9.37 1.57
N TRP A 997 14.16 9.08 0.72
CA TRP A 997 14.31 9.80 -0.53
C TRP A 997 13.05 9.65 -1.42
N GLY A 998 12.64 10.73 -2.08
CA GLY A 998 11.41 10.77 -2.85
C GLY A 998 10.12 10.82 -2.01
N LEU A 999 10.14 10.76 -0.67
CA LEU A 999 8.92 10.69 0.15
C LEU A 999 7.92 11.80 -0.18
N GLY A 1000 8.38 13.04 -0.36
CA GLY A 1000 7.54 14.18 -0.68
C GLY A 1000 6.99 14.18 -2.12
N LEU A 1001 7.38 13.21 -2.94
CA LEU A 1001 6.87 13.02 -4.31
C LEU A 1001 5.91 11.83 -4.42
N SER A 1002 5.93 10.93 -3.42
CA SER A 1002 5.24 9.64 -3.51
C SER A 1002 3.74 9.79 -3.75
N ALA A 1003 3.10 10.79 -3.15
CA ALA A 1003 1.65 10.97 -3.28
C ALA A 1003 1.21 11.31 -4.71
N CYS A 1004 1.98 12.17 -5.39
CA CYS A 1004 1.72 12.51 -6.80
C CYS A 1004 2.02 11.34 -7.74
N VAL A 1005 3.07 10.56 -7.48
CA VAL A 1005 3.37 9.36 -8.27
C VAL A 1005 2.24 8.32 -8.13
N THR A 1006 1.77 8.09 -6.90
CA THR A 1006 0.69 7.14 -6.62
C THR A 1006 -0.65 7.58 -7.21
N GLY A 1007 -1.02 8.84 -7.01
CA GLY A 1007 -2.32 9.36 -7.44
C GLY A 1007 -2.37 9.88 -8.89
N GLY A 1008 -1.23 10.16 -9.50
CA GLY A 1008 -1.12 10.62 -10.88
C GLY A 1008 -1.47 12.10 -11.07
N VAL A 1009 -1.97 12.41 -12.26
CA VAL A 1009 -2.41 13.75 -12.67
C VAL A 1009 -3.78 13.71 -13.33
N THR A 1010 -4.52 14.82 -13.25
CA THR A 1010 -5.73 15.06 -14.07
C THR A 1010 -5.45 16.09 -15.15
N ASN A 1011 -6.12 15.97 -16.30
CA ASN A 1011 -5.86 16.78 -17.50
C ASN A 1011 -6.99 17.78 -17.77
N ALA A 1012 -6.67 19.08 -17.84
CA ALA A 1012 -7.57 20.13 -18.36
C ALA A 1012 -7.18 20.60 -19.79
N GLY A 1013 -6.06 20.10 -20.32
CA GLY A 1013 -5.43 20.49 -21.58
C GLY A 1013 -3.93 20.19 -21.57
N GLN A 1014 -3.28 20.19 -22.74
CA GLN A 1014 -1.82 20.03 -22.84
C GLN A 1014 -1.12 21.11 -21.98
N GLY A 1015 -0.25 20.69 -21.06
CA GLY A 1015 0.42 21.60 -20.13
C GLY A 1015 -0.38 22.04 -18.90
N GLN A 1016 -1.56 21.47 -18.67
CA GLN A 1016 -2.43 21.77 -17.53
C GLN A 1016 -2.67 20.56 -16.62
N GLN A 1017 -1.75 19.59 -16.65
CA GLN A 1017 -1.73 18.48 -15.72
C GLN A 1017 -1.51 18.99 -14.30
N VAL A 1018 -2.40 18.58 -13.40
CA VAL A 1018 -2.32 18.90 -11.98
C VAL A 1018 -2.20 17.58 -11.23
N CYS A 1019 -1.23 17.51 -10.29
CA CYS A 1019 -1.08 16.37 -9.41
C CYS A 1019 -2.39 16.11 -8.64
N THR A 1020 -2.84 14.87 -8.66
CA THR A 1020 -3.94 14.36 -7.85
C THR A 1020 -3.37 13.45 -6.77
N PRO A 1021 -2.86 14.00 -5.65
CA PRO A 1021 -2.07 13.23 -4.70
C PRO A 1021 -2.94 12.17 -4.00
N VAL A 1022 -2.41 10.95 -3.90
CA VAL A 1022 -2.99 9.89 -3.07
C VAL A 1022 -1.93 9.36 -2.12
N HIS A 1023 -2.18 9.49 -0.82
CA HIS A 1023 -1.27 9.05 0.22
C HIS A 1023 -1.55 7.61 0.64
N SER A 1024 -0.50 6.79 0.68
CA SER A 1024 -0.57 5.36 1.03
C SER A 1024 0.73 4.90 1.71
N TYR A 1025 1.04 5.48 2.86
CA TYR A 1025 2.27 5.18 3.60
C TYR A 1025 2.12 3.92 4.47
N LEU A 1026 3.27 3.41 4.93
CA LEU A 1026 3.43 2.14 5.68
C LEU A 1026 3.23 0.90 4.81
N HIS A 1027 3.37 -0.28 5.41
CA HIS A 1027 3.41 -1.56 4.67
C HIS A 1027 2.08 -1.94 4.03
N ASP A 1028 0.96 -1.42 4.55
CA ASP A 1028 -0.39 -1.75 4.09
C ASP A 1028 -1.15 -0.54 3.52
N GLY A 1029 -0.51 0.63 3.45
CA GLY A 1029 -1.12 1.86 2.93
C GLY A 1029 -2.11 2.54 3.89
N ARG A 1030 -2.13 2.17 5.17
CA ARG A 1030 -3.09 2.70 6.14
C ARG A 1030 -2.95 4.20 6.39
N ALA A 1031 -1.73 4.75 6.34
CA ALA A 1031 -1.50 6.16 6.69
C ALA A 1031 -1.83 7.11 5.54
N ARG A 1032 -2.72 8.08 5.82
CA ARG A 1032 -3.25 9.07 4.86
C ARG A 1032 -2.39 10.34 4.75
N SER A 1033 -1.33 10.44 5.55
CA SER A 1033 -0.36 11.53 5.51
C SER A 1033 0.97 11.07 6.10
N ILE A 1034 2.04 11.85 5.88
CA ILE A 1034 3.33 11.62 6.53
C ILE A 1034 3.19 11.71 8.06
N GLU A 1035 2.37 12.65 8.54
CA GLU A 1035 2.08 12.78 9.97
C GLU A 1035 1.39 11.52 10.53
N GLU A 1036 0.37 10.98 9.87
CA GLU A 1036 -0.24 9.72 10.31
C GLU A 1036 0.76 8.56 10.32
N ALA A 1037 1.69 8.53 9.34
CA ALA A 1037 2.73 7.51 9.32
C ALA A 1037 3.63 7.61 10.57
N ILE A 1038 4.03 8.82 10.98
CA ILE A 1038 4.78 9.05 12.23
C ILE A 1038 3.96 8.59 13.45
N LEU A 1039 2.67 8.94 13.50
CA LEU A 1039 1.79 8.61 14.63
C LEU A 1039 1.51 7.11 14.80
N TRP A 1040 1.71 6.32 13.76
CA TRP A 1040 1.62 4.86 13.82
C TRP A 1040 2.86 4.18 14.42
N HIS A 1041 4.00 4.88 14.56
CA HIS A 1041 5.22 4.28 15.09
C HIS A 1041 5.03 3.88 16.56
N GLY A 1042 5.24 2.60 16.87
CA GLY A 1042 5.34 2.07 18.23
C GLY A 1042 6.68 1.36 18.42
N GLY A 1043 6.80 0.58 19.49
CA GLY A 1043 8.03 -0.18 19.78
C GLY A 1043 9.24 0.76 19.90
N GLU A 1044 10.29 0.48 19.12
CA GLU A 1044 11.51 1.31 19.06
C GLU A 1044 11.24 2.74 18.54
N GLY A 1045 10.20 2.93 17.73
CA GLY A 1045 9.78 4.25 17.22
C GLY A 1045 8.91 5.07 18.19
N GLU A 1046 8.50 4.50 19.32
CA GLU A 1046 7.54 5.11 20.27
C GLU A 1046 8.07 6.43 20.84
N ASN A 1047 9.35 6.46 21.24
CA ASN A 1047 9.98 7.66 21.80
C ASN A 1047 9.98 8.82 20.78
N ALA A 1048 10.30 8.54 19.52
CA ALA A 1048 10.32 9.54 18.46
C ALA A 1048 8.91 10.05 18.12
N LYS A 1049 7.90 9.17 18.10
CA LYS A 1049 6.50 9.57 17.97
C LYS A 1049 6.08 10.51 19.10
N ASN A 1050 6.37 10.15 20.35
CA ASN A 1050 5.97 10.94 21.51
C ASN A 1050 6.66 12.31 21.53
N ALA A 1051 7.95 12.36 21.17
CA ALA A 1051 8.68 13.60 20.99
C ALA A 1051 8.10 14.47 19.86
N TYR A 1052 7.73 13.88 18.71
CA TYR A 1052 7.03 14.58 17.64
C TYR A 1052 5.69 15.15 18.12
N GLN A 1053 4.88 14.37 18.86
CA GLN A 1053 3.59 14.83 19.39
C GLN A 1053 3.72 16.01 20.35
N ALA A 1054 4.81 16.06 21.12
CA ALA A 1054 5.11 17.15 22.05
C ALA A 1054 5.55 18.46 21.37
N LEU A 1055 5.93 18.43 20.08
CA LEU A 1055 6.29 19.63 19.32
C LEU A 1055 5.10 20.60 19.15
N GLY A 1056 5.39 21.90 19.15
CA GLY A 1056 4.41 22.92 18.76
C GLY A 1056 4.06 22.83 17.27
N SER A 1057 2.89 23.36 16.89
CA SER A 1057 2.38 23.25 15.51
C SER A 1057 3.35 23.75 14.43
N SER A 1058 4.10 24.82 14.69
CA SER A 1058 5.10 25.34 13.74
C SER A 1058 6.31 24.40 13.60
N GLN A 1059 6.74 23.75 14.68
CA GLN A 1059 7.85 22.79 14.64
C GLN A 1059 7.44 21.51 13.92
N LYS A 1060 6.20 21.03 14.12
CA LYS A 1060 5.63 19.92 13.35
C LYS A 1060 5.62 20.24 11.87
N GLN A 1061 5.15 21.43 11.48
CA GLN A 1061 5.18 21.88 10.09
C GLN A 1061 6.59 21.98 9.52
N ASP A 1062 7.59 22.44 10.29
CA ASP A 1062 8.98 22.45 9.85
C ASP A 1062 9.48 21.02 9.56
N VAL A 1063 9.20 20.04 10.44
CA VAL A 1063 9.54 18.61 10.23
C VAL A 1063 8.87 18.05 8.98
N LEU A 1064 7.57 18.31 8.81
CA LEU A 1064 6.82 17.87 7.62
C LEU A 1064 7.38 18.50 6.34
N ARG A 1065 7.72 19.79 6.33
CA ARG A 1065 8.37 20.45 5.19
C ARG A 1065 9.72 19.84 4.85
N PHE A 1066 10.48 19.44 5.86
CA PHE A 1066 11.73 18.70 5.63
C PHE A 1066 11.46 17.35 4.95
N LEU A 1067 10.52 16.56 5.46
CA LEU A 1067 10.15 15.26 4.89
C LEU A 1067 9.55 15.39 3.47
N GLU A 1068 8.76 16.44 3.22
CA GLU A 1068 8.23 16.80 1.91
C GLU A 1068 9.31 17.30 0.95
N SER A 1069 10.46 17.76 1.47
CA SER A 1069 11.58 18.20 0.64
C SER A 1069 12.40 17.03 0.07
N LEU A 1070 12.36 15.88 0.75
CA LEU A 1070 12.96 14.62 0.29
C LEU A 1070 12.16 14.04 -0.88
#